data_AF-A0A7C3XDF5-F1
#
_entry.id   AF-A0A7C3XDF5-F1
#
_cell.length_a   1.000
_cell.length_b   1.000
_cell.length_c   1.000
_cell.angle_alpha   90.00
_cell.angle_beta   90.00
_cell.angle_gamma   90.00
#
_symmetry.space_group_name_H-M   'P 1'
#
loop_
_entity.id
_entity.type
_entity.pdbx_description
1 polymer ?
#
loop_
_entity_poly.entity_id
_entity_poly.type
_entity_poly.pdbx_seq_one_letter_code
_entity_poly.pdbx_strand_id
1 'polypeptide(L)'
;MDKNFMQQNTSPRWRKHLRRMGGIYQETNMKLYPLILILVILSSAPLNQQTLLLKVSGQDGPSDRQYVDDDVSTPLCGGVLRTDLEVSERIYGAPASGAVGGGDITLIYHTSFPVASRSYVQTLFDIVYPEIKTVYGDPSNTITVTLKYDRDWYPWNFYIPANNTIVLSQLPPTSGTSPTWDAIFTHELIHAFHDAIVLTESWAEEGMTEAATQIVAMNLKNRGVRDIVYRDPVVNLKYYDVWSYMGSHVVGGTPNFFLKFNPDISYRISSAMFFILTCELSTSTSSPYDFLKRLNQVLYSESSANPYFDDLRFKLMIRQVAAGRLVEGQLADVWVGYQPITYTLVRAGFHIGVYPYRPENPTRVWVMTFLRNSYGEETPMGGLRVNVKVIDVDGKVVNSGQAITGSDGMGYLDLSQTPYQTGGYEISASTIFNEINYTARNYAFSQGESRFIEQPDSNLYGVTLDSRGRPVPATVTATGGTVTLNSRGAFKVEASTQTPPLEVTVSSGGFQRKFGKPNPYTRVVWMNSTAPSPTPYTVTVNIQGLPSTYSTTIQVDGTVRGKVQGGGTATFTFEMGTTHTIQVDSYVNASSTERYHTSPNIQVVTSEATVTFTYLRQVYILFQQNGSGKPVPATIDGTIYTLPVSFWWTSGSNHSFTYAGNLTDGRTRYLLVDVSSRSPLTVTGPLTVTGLYKTQHMLNLSTIPSGLTHIEGSGWYDSGSRVRLNAPPVSGYTFRAWMVDGSETTSNPVEVTLDSPRVAVAIYQSLGSYDVTVRAIYAPTGEETEAQFIWDGKTYTTPYTLRSVTGSHTVVAAATDKAGHTFSKWQDIASNTSSRTISSGGVYTAIYGPVERGFSISISPEHQRIGPGQSTFYIVRLESLGGFNSPVTLGVKGMPVNSNSTFNPRTLQPPGTSTLTINTYPTTPVGSYVLTVTAVGDNVVRTVQARLSMGACIVATATYGSELSGEVQFLRGFRDNQVRKTFAGESFMSIFNMWYYSFSPYVADYINQSSSAKSFARLILHPLIKILYVASTSYKVFQHTPEFAVYTAGFVASFLIGTVYFSPAFAPILLLKRRLSRIIWKITSLIFLLSSILSLTGEATAHFGLMMFATSCFVISTIIASILFSAKLLNMFCEVLRKFRSNLLA
;
A
#
# COMPACT_ATOMS: atom_id res chain seq x y z
N MET A 1 -26.45 42.24 29.67
CA MET A 1 -25.91 42.61 31.01
C MET A 1 -27.03 43.26 31.82
N ASP A 2 -27.22 42.83 33.07
CA ASP A 2 -27.92 43.62 34.10
C ASP A 2 -26.89 44.48 34.87
N LYS A 3 -27.32 45.68 35.29
CA LYS A 3 -26.58 46.93 35.41
C LYS A 3 -26.25 47.36 36.86
N ASN A 4 -26.71 46.64 37.88
CA ASN A 4 -26.61 47.13 39.27
C ASN A 4 -25.50 46.49 40.14
N PHE A 5 -24.79 45.47 39.67
CA PHE A 5 -23.63 44.92 40.41
C PHE A 5 -22.31 45.69 40.16
N MET A 6 -22.21 46.47 39.07
CA MET A 6 -21.01 47.24 38.72
C MET A 6 -21.17 48.76 38.94
N GLN A 7 -22.14 49.19 39.73
CA GLN A 7 -22.22 50.59 40.15
C GLN A 7 -21.19 50.97 41.22
N GLN A 8 -20.52 50.01 41.86
CA GLN A 8 -19.66 50.32 43.01
C GLN A 8 -18.15 50.34 42.76
N ASN A 9 -17.57 49.79 41.67
CA ASN A 9 -16.10 49.70 41.58
C ASN A 9 -15.48 49.90 40.18
N THR A 10 -15.63 51.07 39.54
CA THR A 10 -14.57 51.69 38.68
C THR A 10 -14.88 53.14 38.31
N SER A 11 -13.82 53.92 38.08
CA SER A 11 -13.71 55.35 38.39
C SER A 11 -14.30 56.34 37.34
N PRO A 12 -14.49 57.63 37.72
CA PRO A 12 -15.44 58.56 37.08
C PRO A 12 -15.12 59.09 35.66
N ARG A 13 -13.91 58.90 35.12
CA ARG A 13 -13.53 59.54 33.83
C ARG A 13 -14.31 59.01 32.62
N TRP A 14 -14.95 57.85 32.71
CA TRP A 14 -15.66 57.21 31.60
C TRP A 14 -17.16 57.52 31.49
N ARG A 15 -17.80 58.11 32.52
CA ARG A 15 -19.26 58.34 32.52
C ARG A 15 -19.73 59.47 31.61
N LYS A 16 -18.84 60.37 31.18
CA LYS A 16 -19.23 61.59 30.43
C LYS A 16 -19.42 61.39 28.93
N HIS A 17 -18.82 60.36 28.33
CA HIS A 17 -18.91 60.15 26.87
C HIS A 17 -20.12 59.32 26.42
N LEU A 18 -20.69 58.49 27.30
CA LEU A 18 -21.80 57.60 26.97
C LEU A 18 -23.18 58.29 26.89
N ARG A 19 -23.32 59.54 27.35
CA ARG A 19 -24.60 60.28 27.27
C ARG A 19 -24.89 60.92 25.91
N ARG A 20 -23.93 60.93 24.98
CA ARG A 20 -24.06 61.68 23.71
C ARG A 20 -24.64 60.91 22.53
N MET A 21 -24.91 59.61 22.63
CA MET A 21 -25.29 58.79 21.46
C MET A 21 -26.41 57.79 21.79
N GLY A 22 -27.44 58.25 22.48
CA GLY A 22 -28.62 57.45 22.88
C GLY A 22 -29.95 58.02 22.39
N GLY A 23 -30.00 58.59 21.19
CA GLY A 23 -31.24 59.07 20.60
C GLY A 23 -31.08 59.30 19.11
N ILE A 24 -31.54 58.32 18.31
CA ILE A 24 -32.22 58.43 17.00
C ILE A 24 -32.20 57.02 16.40
N TYR A 25 -33.33 56.34 16.59
CA TYR A 25 -33.80 55.19 15.83
C TYR A 25 -34.97 55.74 15.00
N GLN A 26 -34.79 55.86 13.69
CA GLN A 26 -35.86 55.77 12.68
C GLN A 26 -35.22 55.33 11.35
N GLU A 27 -35.83 54.29 10.77
CA GLU A 27 -35.71 53.74 9.40
C GLU A 27 -34.46 52.94 8.92
N THR A 28 -34.75 51.67 8.57
CA THR A 28 -34.09 50.69 7.65
C THR A 28 -32.68 50.17 8.00
N ASN A 29 -32.59 49.07 8.78
CA ASN A 29 -32.47 47.62 8.40
C ASN A 29 -31.06 47.13 7.96
N MET A 30 -30.43 46.10 8.52
CA MET A 30 -30.47 45.41 9.82
C MET A 30 -29.20 44.52 9.85
N LYS A 31 -28.09 45.02 10.42
CA LYS A 31 -27.35 44.56 11.63
C LYS A 31 -26.71 43.16 11.61
N LEU A 32 -25.38 43.23 11.63
CA LEU A 32 -24.37 42.26 12.05
C LEU A 32 -24.56 41.68 13.47
N TYR A 33 -23.90 40.53 13.64
CA TYR A 33 -23.41 39.82 14.84
C TYR A 33 -24.37 38.77 15.45
N PRO A 34 -23.86 37.55 15.76
CA PRO A 34 -22.75 37.42 16.70
C PRO A 34 -21.67 36.37 16.39
N LEU A 35 -20.45 36.83 16.70
CA LEU A 35 -19.17 36.16 16.84
C LEU A 35 -18.97 35.65 18.29
N ILE A 36 -20.04 35.31 19.02
CA ILE A 36 -20.02 35.05 20.48
C ILE A 36 -20.85 33.79 20.86
N LEU A 37 -20.82 32.74 20.03
CA LEU A 37 -21.43 31.43 20.39
C LEU A 37 -20.54 30.22 20.06
N ILE A 38 -19.36 30.43 19.49
CA ILE A 38 -18.44 29.36 19.06
C ILE A 38 -17.14 29.44 19.88
N LEU A 39 -17.30 29.68 21.19
CA LEU A 39 -16.21 29.66 22.18
C LEU A 39 -16.46 28.62 23.29
N VAL A 40 -17.45 27.73 23.15
CA VAL A 40 -17.81 26.75 24.19
C VAL A 40 -17.89 25.29 23.70
N ILE A 41 -17.70 25.00 22.41
CA ILE A 41 -17.74 23.59 21.93
C ILE A 41 -16.39 23.23 21.29
N LEU A 42 -15.34 23.42 22.09
CA LEU A 42 -14.04 22.78 21.95
C LEU A 42 -13.84 21.89 23.17
N SER A 43 -14.28 20.64 23.09
CA SER A 43 -13.65 19.55 23.86
C SER A 43 -13.96 18.19 23.22
N SER A 44 -12.89 17.59 22.69
CA SER A 44 -12.60 16.16 22.49
C SER A 44 -13.40 15.31 21.48
N ALA A 45 -12.65 14.78 20.50
CA ALA A 45 -12.76 13.41 19.96
C ALA A 45 -11.62 12.56 20.61
N PRO A 46 -11.52 11.19 20.54
CA PRO A 46 -12.07 10.30 19.48
C PRO A 46 -12.47 8.83 19.85
N LEU A 47 -13.23 8.19 18.92
CA LEU A 47 -13.15 6.85 18.27
C LEU A 47 -13.01 5.47 18.98
N ASN A 48 -14.00 4.61 18.67
CA ASN A 48 -14.04 3.31 17.94
C ASN A 48 -13.21 2.04 18.28
N GLN A 49 -13.97 0.97 18.58
CA GLN A 49 -13.94 -0.44 18.11
C GLN A 49 -12.82 -1.43 18.39
N GLN A 50 -13.27 -2.63 18.86
CA GLN A 50 -12.83 -4.01 18.60
C GLN A 50 -12.69 -4.82 19.91
N THR A 51 -13.04 -6.12 19.98
CA THR A 51 -12.58 -7.18 19.07
C THR A 51 -13.33 -8.54 19.28
N LEU A 52 -13.34 -9.36 18.19
CA LEU A 52 -13.07 -10.82 18.09
C LEU A 52 -13.97 -11.87 18.83
N LEU A 53 -14.58 -12.82 18.09
CA LEU A 53 -14.13 -14.18 17.66
C LEU A 53 -14.27 -15.30 18.71
N LEU A 54 -14.80 -16.46 18.27
CA LEU A 54 -14.42 -17.85 18.64
C LEU A 54 -15.26 -18.80 17.75
N LYS A 55 -14.72 -19.55 16.76
CA LYS A 55 -13.89 -20.79 16.78
C LYS A 55 -14.61 -22.02 17.36
N VAL A 56 -14.97 -23.00 16.50
CA VAL A 56 -15.15 -24.43 16.85
C VAL A 56 -14.72 -25.32 15.68
N SER A 57 -14.09 -26.45 16.02
CA SER A 57 -13.34 -27.42 15.21
C SER A 57 -14.10 -28.66 14.72
N GLY A 58 -13.50 -29.40 13.78
CA GLY A 58 -13.69 -30.85 13.50
C GLY A 58 -14.39 -31.12 12.15
N GLN A 59 -14.02 -32.08 11.30
CA GLN A 59 -13.22 -33.30 11.40
C GLN A 59 -12.79 -33.78 9.98
N ASP A 60 -11.74 -34.60 9.91
CA ASP A 60 -11.20 -35.30 8.74
C ASP A 60 -12.13 -36.35 8.09
N GLY A 61 -11.98 -36.59 6.78
CA GLY A 61 -12.44 -37.80 6.09
C GLY A 61 -12.45 -37.70 4.55
N PRO A 62 -12.18 -38.78 3.78
CA PRO A 62 -11.21 -38.76 2.67
C PRO A 62 -11.76 -38.64 1.24
N SER A 63 -10.81 -38.37 0.34
CA SER A 63 -10.81 -38.27 -1.11
C SER A 63 -11.44 -39.45 -1.88
N ASP A 64 -12.38 -39.16 -2.79
CA ASP A 64 -12.53 -39.84 -4.07
C ASP A 64 -13.55 -39.12 -4.96
N ARG A 65 -13.11 -38.46 -6.05
CA ARG A 65 -13.99 -38.06 -7.18
C ARG A 65 -13.23 -38.15 -8.50
N GLN A 66 -13.42 -39.28 -9.17
CA GLN A 66 -13.24 -39.42 -10.62
C GLN A 66 -14.21 -38.48 -11.36
N TYR A 67 -13.68 -37.54 -12.13
CA TYR A 67 -14.44 -36.80 -13.15
C TYR A 67 -14.34 -37.57 -14.48
N VAL A 68 -15.49 -37.88 -15.07
CA VAL A 68 -15.62 -38.51 -16.39
C VAL A 68 -15.92 -37.42 -17.42
N ASP A 69 -15.14 -37.45 -18.51
CA ASP A 69 -15.02 -36.52 -19.64
C ASP A 69 -16.32 -36.25 -20.43
N ASP A 70 -16.52 -34.99 -20.85
CA ASP A 70 -16.23 -34.56 -22.23
C ASP A 70 -16.44 -33.03 -22.38
N ASP A 71 -15.43 -32.34 -22.94
CA ASP A 71 -15.30 -30.90 -23.31
C ASP A 71 -14.69 -29.88 -22.31
N VAL A 72 -14.04 -30.33 -21.22
CA VAL A 72 -13.15 -29.48 -20.37
C VAL A 72 -11.78 -30.14 -20.19
N SER A 73 -11.02 -30.32 -21.27
CA SER A 73 -9.66 -30.88 -21.23
C SER A 73 -8.61 -29.80 -20.93
N THR A 74 -8.73 -29.07 -19.82
CA THR A 74 -7.83 -27.94 -19.55
C THR A 74 -7.26 -27.96 -18.13
N PRO A 75 -5.93 -27.88 -17.97
CA PRO A 75 -5.32 -27.72 -16.66
C PRO A 75 -5.87 -26.46 -16.00
N LEU A 76 -6.37 -26.60 -14.78
CA LEU A 76 -6.90 -25.48 -14.00
C LEU A 76 -5.74 -24.69 -13.39
N CYS A 77 -5.97 -23.40 -13.11
CA CYS A 77 -5.05 -22.51 -12.40
C CYS A 77 -5.71 -22.13 -11.07
N GLY A 78 -4.96 -22.15 -9.97
CA GLY A 78 -5.49 -21.86 -8.64
C GLY A 78 -4.76 -20.71 -7.96
N GLY A 79 -5.53 -19.84 -7.31
CA GLY A 79 -5.01 -18.74 -6.50
C GLY A 79 -4.43 -19.16 -5.16
N VAL A 80 -3.88 -18.17 -4.46
CA VAL A 80 -3.09 -18.27 -3.24
C VAL A 80 -3.66 -19.28 -2.23
N LEU A 81 -2.90 -20.33 -1.93
CA LEU A 81 -3.15 -21.21 -0.79
C LEU A 81 -2.90 -20.43 0.51
N ARG A 82 -3.96 -19.96 1.15
CA ARG A 82 -3.92 -19.54 2.56
C ARG A 82 -3.93 -20.80 3.43
N THR A 83 -2.78 -21.04 4.05
CA THR A 83 -2.50 -21.71 5.34
C THR A 83 -3.60 -22.51 6.06
N ASP A 84 -4.07 -23.62 5.49
CA ASP A 84 -4.89 -24.61 6.22
C ASP A 84 -4.58 -26.08 5.87
N LEU A 85 -3.74 -26.34 4.86
CA LEU A 85 -3.21 -27.68 4.59
C LEU A 85 -1.73 -27.70 4.96
N GLU A 86 -1.37 -28.56 5.90
CA GLU A 86 0.01 -28.99 6.12
C GLU A 86 0.55 -29.55 4.80
N VAL A 87 1.15 -28.69 3.97
CA VAL A 87 2.03 -29.16 2.90
C VAL A 87 3.26 -29.65 3.63
N SER A 88 3.28 -30.96 3.90
CA SER A 88 4.43 -31.66 4.46
C SER A 88 5.68 -31.21 3.69
N GLU A 89 6.65 -30.67 4.42
CA GLU A 89 7.97 -30.38 3.90
C GLU A 89 8.55 -31.65 3.22
N ARG A 90 8.56 -31.67 1.89
CA ARG A 90 9.58 -32.41 1.14
C ARG A 90 10.60 -31.40 0.61
N ILE A 91 11.57 -31.11 1.46
CA ILE A 91 12.86 -30.52 1.08
C ILE A 91 13.55 -31.49 0.12
N TYR A 92 13.74 -31.15 -1.16
CA TYR A 92 14.81 -31.72 -1.98
C TYR A 92 15.26 -30.77 -3.10
N GLY A 93 16.48 -30.23 -2.94
CA GLY A 93 17.32 -29.74 -4.04
C GLY A 93 17.62 -28.24 -4.04
N ALA A 94 18.91 -27.88 -4.07
CA ALA A 94 19.34 -26.55 -4.44
C ALA A 94 18.92 -26.25 -5.91
N PRO A 95 18.48 -25.02 -6.25
CA PRO A 95 18.08 -24.69 -7.61
C PRO A 95 19.22 -24.93 -8.62
N ALA A 96 18.90 -25.53 -9.76
CA ALA A 96 19.87 -25.78 -10.82
C ALA A 96 20.03 -24.53 -11.69
N SER A 97 21.28 -24.15 -11.97
CA SER A 97 21.66 -22.92 -12.67
C SER A 97 21.00 -22.74 -14.05
N GLY A 98 20.59 -21.50 -14.31
CA GLY A 98 19.99 -21.00 -15.55
C GLY A 98 18.97 -19.91 -15.21
N ALA A 99 19.40 -18.65 -15.15
CA ALA A 99 18.50 -17.54 -14.86
C ALA A 99 17.98 -16.92 -16.17
N VAL A 100 16.69 -16.67 -16.24
CA VAL A 100 16.04 -15.89 -17.29
C VAL A 100 15.68 -14.54 -16.70
N GLY A 101 16.33 -13.47 -17.13
CA GLY A 101 16.20 -12.16 -16.49
C GLY A 101 15.67 -11.07 -17.40
N GLY A 102 14.69 -10.29 -16.91
CA GLY A 102 14.24 -9.04 -17.51
C GLY A 102 13.76 -8.06 -16.42
N GLY A 103 14.40 -6.89 -16.28
CA GLY A 103 13.92 -5.83 -15.37
C GLY A 103 13.75 -6.26 -13.91
N ASP A 104 12.49 -6.26 -13.44
CA ASP A 104 12.02 -6.49 -12.07
C ASP A 104 11.66 -7.94 -11.74
N ILE A 105 11.60 -8.86 -12.71
CA ILE A 105 11.38 -10.30 -12.45
C ILE A 105 12.52 -11.13 -13.05
N THR A 106 13.03 -12.07 -12.26
CA THR A 106 14.03 -13.07 -12.70
C THR A 106 13.46 -14.47 -12.48
N LEU A 107 13.46 -15.32 -13.50
CA LEU A 107 13.10 -16.74 -13.34
C LEU A 107 14.35 -17.58 -13.08
N ILE A 108 14.24 -18.51 -12.15
CA ILE A 108 15.21 -19.59 -11.91
C ILE A 108 14.51 -20.94 -12.01
N TYR A 109 15.26 -22.01 -12.26
CA TYR A 109 14.68 -23.35 -12.45
C TYR A 109 14.99 -24.26 -11.26
N HIS A 110 13.95 -24.91 -10.74
CA HIS A 110 14.11 -26.03 -9.82
C HIS A 110 14.74 -27.23 -10.55
N THR A 111 15.39 -28.13 -9.81
CA THR A 111 16.03 -29.35 -10.37
C THR A 111 15.04 -30.24 -11.11
N SER A 112 13.77 -30.22 -10.72
CA SER A 112 12.70 -30.99 -11.40
C SER A 112 12.31 -30.42 -12.76
N PHE A 113 12.69 -29.19 -13.10
CA PHE A 113 12.33 -28.57 -14.37
C PHE A 113 13.37 -28.89 -15.47
N PRO A 114 13.01 -29.68 -16.52
CA PRO A 114 13.97 -30.20 -17.49
C PRO A 114 14.70 -29.11 -18.28
N VAL A 115 16.01 -29.27 -18.47
CA VAL A 115 16.85 -28.34 -19.24
C VAL A 115 16.33 -28.13 -20.66
N ALA A 116 15.82 -29.20 -21.30
CA ALA A 116 15.27 -29.16 -22.66
C ALA A 116 14.05 -28.23 -22.81
N SER A 117 13.31 -27.97 -21.71
CA SER A 117 12.13 -27.10 -21.72
C SER A 117 12.46 -25.63 -21.48
N ARG A 118 13.66 -25.30 -20.99
CA ARG A 118 14.01 -23.94 -20.52
C ARG A 118 14.08 -22.90 -21.65
N SER A 119 14.48 -23.29 -22.85
CA SER A 119 14.54 -22.39 -24.02
C SER A 119 13.16 -21.94 -24.48
N TYR A 120 12.16 -22.83 -24.41
CA TYR A 120 10.77 -22.50 -24.67
C TYR A 120 10.26 -21.47 -23.68
N VAL A 121 10.49 -21.71 -22.38
CA VAL A 121 10.08 -20.79 -21.31
C VAL A 121 10.75 -19.43 -21.44
N GLN A 122 12.05 -19.39 -21.71
CA GLN A 122 12.79 -18.15 -21.97
C GLN A 122 12.14 -17.36 -23.10
N THR A 123 11.86 -18.01 -24.22
CA THR A 123 11.25 -17.36 -25.39
C THR A 123 9.86 -16.81 -25.08
N LEU A 124 9.05 -17.56 -24.33
CA LEU A 124 7.73 -17.08 -23.92
C LEU A 124 7.85 -15.90 -22.93
N PHE A 125 8.71 -16.01 -21.92
CA PHE A 125 8.94 -14.96 -20.93
C PHE A 125 9.35 -13.63 -21.58
N ASP A 126 10.29 -13.66 -22.53
CA ASP A 126 10.75 -12.46 -23.25
C ASP A 126 9.63 -11.73 -24.01
N ILE A 127 8.57 -12.46 -24.37
CA ILE A 127 7.42 -11.93 -25.10
C ILE A 127 6.33 -11.45 -24.14
N VAL A 128 5.98 -12.25 -23.13
CA VAL A 128 4.83 -11.97 -22.26
C VAL A 128 5.18 -10.96 -21.16
N TYR A 129 6.40 -10.99 -20.61
CA TYR A 129 6.77 -10.14 -19.49
C TYR A 129 6.70 -8.63 -19.82
N PRO A 130 7.26 -8.13 -20.95
CA PRO A 130 7.11 -6.73 -21.30
C PRO A 130 5.65 -6.32 -21.49
N GLU A 131 4.81 -7.23 -22.01
CA GLU A 131 3.38 -6.96 -22.22
C GLU A 131 2.59 -6.99 -20.92
N ILE A 132 2.91 -7.87 -19.98
CA ILE A 132 2.34 -7.85 -18.63
C ILE A 132 2.60 -6.48 -17.99
N LYS A 133 3.81 -5.91 -18.15
CA LYS A 133 4.13 -4.59 -17.61
C LYS A 133 3.32 -3.44 -18.24
N THR A 134 2.91 -3.56 -19.50
CA THR A 134 2.06 -2.53 -20.13
C THR A 134 0.62 -2.60 -19.59
N VAL A 135 0.13 -3.80 -19.29
CA VAL A 135 -1.25 -4.06 -18.84
C VAL A 135 -1.42 -3.94 -17.32
N TYR A 136 -0.48 -4.48 -16.54
CA TYR A 136 -0.60 -4.71 -15.10
C TYR A 136 0.36 -3.86 -14.24
N GLY A 137 1.38 -3.26 -14.87
CA GLY A 137 2.38 -2.44 -14.19
C GLY A 137 3.62 -3.21 -13.72
N ASP A 138 4.50 -2.52 -12.99
CA ASP A 138 5.71 -3.11 -12.41
C ASP A 138 5.37 -3.81 -11.09
N PRO A 139 6.07 -4.88 -10.69
CA PRO A 139 5.90 -5.46 -9.35
C PRO A 139 6.39 -4.49 -8.26
N SER A 140 5.96 -4.69 -7.00
CA SER A 140 6.38 -3.80 -5.90
C SER A 140 7.88 -3.89 -5.61
N ASN A 141 8.46 -5.06 -5.86
CA ASN A 141 9.87 -5.34 -5.69
C ASN A 141 10.42 -6.13 -6.87
N THR A 142 11.76 -6.14 -6.98
CA THR A 142 12.43 -7.16 -7.78
C THR A 142 12.19 -8.54 -7.15
N ILE A 143 11.63 -9.47 -7.91
CA ILE A 143 11.27 -10.82 -7.46
C ILE A 143 12.06 -11.85 -8.26
N THR A 144 12.57 -12.86 -7.57
CA THR A 144 13.09 -14.08 -8.20
C THR A 144 12.04 -15.18 -8.07
N VAL A 145 11.54 -15.66 -9.21
CA VAL A 145 10.51 -16.70 -9.29
C VAL A 145 11.13 -18.04 -9.66
N THR A 146 10.87 -19.08 -8.87
CA THR A 146 11.34 -20.44 -9.15
C THR A 146 10.30 -21.19 -9.97
N LEU A 147 10.70 -21.79 -11.08
CA LEU A 147 9.85 -22.70 -11.86
C LEU A 147 10.09 -24.14 -11.44
N LYS A 148 9.03 -24.81 -10.98
CA LYS A 148 9.02 -26.21 -10.57
C LYS A 148 8.06 -27.00 -11.44
N TYR A 149 8.50 -28.16 -11.91
CA TYR A 149 7.61 -29.16 -12.52
C TYR A 149 7.25 -30.20 -11.47
N ASP A 150 5.94 -30.48 -11.32
CA ASP A 150 5.40 -31.46 -10.38
C ASP A 150 4.11 -32.09 -10.93
N ARG A 151 4.19 -33.33 -11.43
CA ARG A 151 3.07 -34.02 -12.08
C ARG A 151 1.94 -34.35 -11.10
N ASP A 152 2.25 -34.50 -9.82
CA ASP A 152 1.27 -34.93 -8.80
C ASP A 152 0.19 -33.86 -8.56
N TRP A 153 0.47 -32.63 -9.00
CA TRP A 153 -0.46 -31.51 -8.93
C TRP A 153 -1.45 -31.46 -10.08
N TYR A 154 -1.36 -32.37 -11.06
CA TYR A 154 -2.28 -32.42 -12.19
C TYR A 154 -3.74 -32.56 -11.72
N PRO A 155 -4.71 -31.79 -12.28
CA PRO A 155 -4.60 -30.87 -13.41
C PRO A 155 -4.25 -29.41 -13.06
N TRP A 156 -3.80 -29.12 -11.85
CA TRP A 156 -3.65 -27.75 -11.35
C TRP A 156 -2.26 -27.14 -11.56
N ASN A 157 -2.20 -25.80 -11.57
CA ASN A 157 -0.99 -24.98 -11.62
C ASN A 157 -1.15 -23.85 -10.60
N PHE A 158 -0.05 -23.44 -9.96
CA PHE A 158 -0.09 -22.46 -8.87
C PHE A 158 1.18 -21.64 -8.79
N TYR A 159 1.01 -20.36 -8.49
CA TYR A 159 2.04 -19.53 -7.87
C TYR A 159 1.92 -19.61 -6.35
N ILE A 160 3.03 -19.93 -5.69
CA ILE A 160 3.16 -20.02 -4.23
C ILE A 160 3.89 -18.76 -3.75
N PRO A 161 3.19 -17.78 -3.15
CA PRO A 161 3.82 -16.52 -2.72
C PRO A 161 4.88 -16.71 -1.64
N ALA A 162 4.70 -17.70 -0.75
CA ALA A 162 5.58 -17.94 0.40
C ALA A 162 7.05 -18.18 0.01
N ASN A 163 7.30 -18.72 -1.17
CA ASN A 163 8.64 -19.02 -1.67
C ASN A 163 8.86 -18.61 -3.14
N ASN A 164 7.97 -17.76 -3.67
CA ASN A 164 7.99 -17.30 -5.07
C ASN A 164 8.12 -18.45 -6.08
N THR A 165 7.38 -19.54 -5.91
CA THR A 165 7.49 -20.70 -6.82
C THR A 165 6.26 -20.85 -7.67
N ILE A 166 6.42 -20.91 -9.00
CA ILE A 166 5.38 -21.40 -9.90
C ILE A 166 5.55 -22.91 -10.05
N VAL A 167 4.52 -23.66 -9.67
CA VAL A 167 4.44 -25.10 -9.85
C VAL A 167 3.55 -25.40 -11.05
N LEU A 168 4.14 -26.02 -12.08
CA LEU A 168 3.43 -26.46 -13.28
C LEU A 168 3.26 -27.98 -13.27
N SER A 169 2.03 -28.45 -13.48
CA SER A 169 1.73 -29.89 -13.54
C SER A 169 2.00 -30.52 -14.91
N GLN A 170 2.25 -29.68 -15.91
CA GLN A 170 2.58 -30.10 -17.28
C GLN A 170 3.79 -29.33 -17.81
N LEU A 171 4.59 -30.00 -18.64
CA LEU A 171 5.72 -29.40 -19.33
C LEU A 171 5.28 -28.72 -20.65
N PRO A 172 6.00 -27.70 -21.12
CA PRO A 172 5.73 -27.09 -22.42
C PRO A 172 5.96 -28.11 -23.54
N PRO A 173 5.32 -27.92 -24.72
CA PRO A 173 5.47 -28.85 -25.83
C PRO A 173 6.94 -28.93 -26.30
N THR A 174 7.37 -30.12 -26.70
CA THR A 174 8.73 -30.35 -27.20
C THR A 174 8.98 -29.76 -28.59
N SER A 175 7.92 -29.41 -29.32
CA SER A 175 7.96 -28.73 -30.62
C SER A 175 6.70 -27.89 -30.84
N GLY A 176 6.79 -26.83 -31.63
CA GLY A 176 5.66 -25.93 -31.92
C GLY A 176 5.31 -25.00 -30.75
N THR A 177 4.05 -24.59 -30.67
CA THR A 177 3.53 -23.67 -29.66
C THR A 177 2.27 -24.26 -29.04
N SER A 178 2.05 -24.02 -27.74
CA SER A 178 0.80 -24.42 -27.07
C SER A 178 0.10 -23.19 -26.51
N PRO A 179 -0.99 -22.70 -27.13
CA PRO A 179 -1.74 -21.56 -26.61
C PRO A 179 -2.22 -21.77 -25.17
N THR A 180 -2.62 -23.00 -24.84
CA THR A 180 -3.07 -23.38 -23.49
C THR A 180 -1.94 -23.28 -22.46
N TRP A 181 -0.80 -23.92 -22.74
CA TRP A 181 0.34 -23.88 -21.81
C TRP A 181 0.91 -22.48 -21.66
N ASP A 182 0.99 -21.73 -22.77
CA ASP A 182 1.48 -20.36 -22.78
C ASP A 182 0.58 -19.44 -21.95
N ALA A 183 -0.74 -19.59 -22.04
CA ALA A 183 -1.70 -18.84 -21.24
C ALA A 183 -1.58 -19.16 -19.75
N ILE A 184 -1.45 -20.44 -19.37
CA ILE A 184 -1.27 -20.88 -17.99
C ILE A 184 0.00 -20.28 -17.39
N PHE A 185 1.13 -20.41 -18.08
CA PHE A 185 2.38 -19.81 -17.61
C PHE A 185 2.27 -18.30 -17.44
N THR A 186 1.61 -17.62 -18.40
CA THR A 186 1.41 -16.16 -18.35
C THR A 186 0.54 -15.77 -17.15
N HIS A 187 -0.54 -16.51 -16.88
CA HIS A 187 -1.41 -16.32 -15.73
C HIS A 187 -0.64 -16.46 -14.41
N GLU A 188 0.07 -17.57 -14.21
CA GLU A 188 0.84 -17.80 -12.97
C GLU A 188 1.97 -16.79 -12.79
N LEU A 189 2.56 -16.30 -13.89
CA LEU A 189 3.57 -15.25 -13.83
C LEU A 189 2.98 -13.91 -13.38
N ILE A 190 1.73 -13.59 -13.74
CA ILE A 190 1.06 -12.36 -13.32
C ILE A 190 0.80 -12.36 -11.81
N HIS A 191 0.53 -13.52 -11.19
CA HIS A 191 0.41 -13.63 -9.73
C HIS A 191 1.68 -13.19 -8.98
N ALA A 192 2.87 -13.32 -9.58
CA ALA A 192 4.09 -12.76 -9.00
C ALA A 192 4.05 -11.23 -8.87
N PHE A 193 3.21 -10.54 -9.65
CA PHE A 193 2.95 -9.11 -9.49
C PHE A 193 1.97 -8.82 -8.35
N HIS A 194 1.73 -9.74 -7.41
CA HIS A 194 1.07 -9.45 -6.13
C HIS A 194 2.02 -9.59 -4.93
N ASP A 195 3.34 -9.58 -5.16
CA ASP A 195 4.39 -9.84 -4.17
C ASP A 195 4.33 -9.09 -2.82
N ALA A 196 3.70 -7.92 -2.76
CA ALA A 196 3.52 -7.15 -1.51
C ALA A 196 2.06 -6.91 -1.12
N ILE A 197 1.10 -7.50 -1.83
CA ILE A 197 -0.33 -7.33 -1.55
C ILE A 197 -1.00 -8.67 -1.32
N VAL A 198 -1.99 -8.66 -0.44
CA VAL A 198 -2.78 -9.85 -0.13
C VAL A 198 -4.25 -9.51 -0.30
N LEU A 199 -4.84 -9.97 -1.40
CA LEU A 199 -6.27 -9.84 -1.64
C LEU A 199 -6.99 -10.99 -0.91
N THR A 200 -8.04 -10.70 -0.12
CA THR A 200 -8.74 -11.76 0.66
C THR A 200 -9.76 -12.53 -0.14
N GLU A 201 -10.31 -11.90 -1.17
CA GLU A 201 -11.36 -12.50 -1.98
C GLU A 201 -10.76 -13.04 -3.29
N SER A 202 -10.96 -14.32 -3.59
CA SER A 202 -10.38 -14.92 -4.80
C SER A 202 -10.96 -14.30 -6.07
N TRP A 203 -12.17 -13.73 -6.03
CA TRP A 203 -12.72 -13.00 -7.18
C TRP A 203 -11.87 -11.81 -7.58
N ALA A 204 -11.26 -11.11 -6.62
CA ALA A 204 -10.45 -9.92 -6.89
C ALA A 204 -9.11 -10.33 -7.52
N GLU A 205 -8.39 -11.26 -6.90
CA GLU A 205 -7.09 -11.74 -7.34
C GLU A 205 -7.17 -12.44 -8.70
N GLU A 206 -7.96 -13.50 -8.78
CA GLU A 206 -8.10 -14.29 -10.00
C GLU A 206 -8.78 -13.52 -11.12
N GLY A 207 -9.76 -12.67 -10.79
CA GLY A 207 -10.44 -11.84 -11.77
C GLY A 207 -9.50 -10.86 -12.46
N MET A 208 -8.63 -10.18 -11.68
CA MET A 208 -7.63 -9.27 -12.23
C MET A 208 -6.59 -10.01 -13.05
N THR A 209 -6.06 -11.12 -12.53
CA THR A 209 -5.02 -11.93 -13.18
C THR A 209 -5.53 -12.52 -14.51
N GLU A 210 -6.75 -13.05 -14.54
CA GLU A 210 -7.34 -13.59 -15.76
C GLU A 210 -7.65 -12.52 -16.80
N ALA A 211 -8.19 -11.37 -16.37
CA ALA A 211 -8.42 -10.24 -17.28
C ALA A 211 -7.10 -9.75 -17.90
N ALA A 212 -6.05 -9.62 -17.10
CA ALA A 212 -4.72 -9.23 -17.57
C ALA A 212 -4.16 -10.24 -18.57
N THR A 213 -4.26 -11.54 -18.27
CA THR A 213 -3.81 -12.64 -19.15
C THR A 213 -4.50 -12.57 -20.51
N GLN A 214 -5.81 -12.35 -20.54
CA GLN A 214 -6.58 -12.24 -21.78
C GLN A 214 -6.20 -11.01 -22.60
N ILE A 215 -5.97 -9.87 -21.95
CA ILE A 215 -5.52 -8.64 -22.64
C ILE A 215 -4.11 -8.83 -23.23
N VAL A 216 -3.18 -9.43 -22.48
CA VAL A 216 -1.84 -9.77 -22.97
C VAL A 216 -1.94 -10.69 -24.18
N ALA A 217 -2.77 -11.73 -24.10
CA ALA A 217 -3.01 -12.67 -25.18
C ALA A 217 -3.54 -11.99 -26.46
N MET A 218 -4.54 -11.13 -26.31
CA MET A 218 -5.09 -10.33 -27.42
C MET A 218 -4.01 -9.45 -28.05
N ASN A 219 -3.24 -8.72 -27.25
CA ASN A 219 -2.23 -7.79 -27.75
C ASN A 219 -1.11 -8.51 -28.51
N LEU A 220 -0.70 -9.69 -28.05
CA LEU A 220 0.29 -10.53 -28.72
C LEU A 220 -0.24 -11.11 -30.03
N LYS A 221 -1.47 -11.65 -30.02
CA LYS A 221 -2.13 -12.19 -31.21
C LYS A 221 -2.34 -11.10 -32.27
N ASN A 222 -2.81 -9.92 -31.87
CA ASN A 222 -3.08 -8.80 -32.77
C ASN A 222 -1.82 -8.25 -33.45
N ARG A 223 -0.65 -8.35 -32.79
CA ARG A 223 0.65 -7.99 -33.37
C ARG A 223 1.28 -9.12 -34.19
N GLY A 224 0.65 -10.30 -34.25
CA GLY A 224 1.19 -11.48 -34.92
C GLY A 224 2.43 -12.06 -34.25
N VAL A 225 2.66 -11.78 -32.96
CA VAL A 225 3.87 -12.19 -32.23
C VAL A 225 3.75 -13.62 -31.71
N ARG A 226 2.63 -13.93 -31.06
CA ARG A 226 2.36 -15.25 -30.45
C ARG A 226 0.85 -15.39 -30.23
N ASP A 227 0.27 -16.52 -30.62
CA ASP A 227 -1.10 -16.85 -30.22
C ASP A 227 -1.09 -17.61 -28.90
N ILE A 228 -1.46 -16.91 -27.82
CA ILE A 228 -1.64 -17.48 -26.49
C ILE A 228 -3.12 -17.37 -26.05
N VAL A 229 -4.04 -17.12 -26.98
CA VAL A 229 -5.47 -16.94 -26.65
C VAL A 229 -6.07 -18.29 -26.33
N TYR A 230 -6.16 -18.58 -25.04
CA TYR A 230 -6.84 -19.75 -24.50
C TYR A 230 -8.30 -19.44 -24.10
N ARG A 231 -8.55 -18.27 -23.50
CA ARG A 231 -9.88 -17.74 -23.19
C ARG A 231 -10.09 -16.43 -23.95
N ASP A 232 -11.08 -16.40 -24.84
CA ASP A 232 -11.41 -15.18 -25.60
C ASP A 232 -12.29 -14.25 -24.74
N PRO A 233 -11.87 -13.01 -24.45
CA PRO A 233 -12.64 -12.07 -23.64
C PRO A 233 -13.99 -11.71 -24.28
N VAL A 234 -14.10 -11.71 -25.63
CA VAL A 234 -15.39 -11.52 -26.31
C VAL A 234 -16.34 -12.66 -25.98
N VAL A 235 -15.82 -13.89 -25.94
CA VAL A 235 -16.58 -15.08 -25.56
C VAL A 235 -16.96 -15.03 -24.07
N ASN A 236 -16.05 -14.67 -23.18
CA ASN A 236 -16.34 -14.53 -21.75
C ASN A 236 -17.38 -13.44 -21.47
N LEU A 237 -17.35 -12.34 -22.21
CA LEU A 237 -18.34 -11.28 -22.11
C LEU A 237 -19.75 -11.74 -22.52
N LYS A 238 -19.86 -12.65 -23.52
CA LYS A 238 -21.16 -13.24 -23.88
C LYS A 238 -21.72 -14.10 -22.75
N TYR A 239 -20.86 -14.88 -22.10
CA TYR A 239 -21.26 -15.72 -20.98
C TYR A 239 -21.51 -14.93 -19.69
N TYR A 240 -20.80 -13.83 -19.47
CA TYR A 240 -21.00 -12.93 -18.34
C TYR A 240 -22.45 -12.44 -18.25
N ASP A 241 -23.03 -12.00 -19.37
CA ASP A 241 -24.42 -11.55 -19.39
C ASP A 241 -25.34 -12.70 -18.96
N VAL A 242 -25.27 -13.83 -19.65
CA VAL A 242 -26.09 -15.03 -19.39
C VAL A 242 -26.00 -15.54 -17.95
N TRP A 243 -24.79 -15.64 -17.41
CA TRP A 243 -24.58 -16.19 -16.08
C TRP A 243 -24.88 -15.18 -14.99
N SER A 244 -24.67 -13.89 -15.24
CA SER A 244 -25.07 -12.86 -14.30
C SER A 244 -26.61 -12.78 -14.15
N TYR A 245 -27.37 -13.11 -15.20
CA TYR A 245 -28.84 -13.20 -15.15
C TYR A 245 -29.36 -14.37 -14.31
N MET A 246 -28.54 -15.39 -14.01
CA MET A 246 -28.92 -16.43 -13.04
C MET A 246 -29.10 -15.86 -11.62
N GLY A 247 -28.56 -14.67 -11.36
CA GLY A 247 -28.72 -13.93 -10.11
C GLY A 247 -27.85 -14.44 -8.96
N SER A 248 -27.68 -13.61 -7.93
CA SER A 248 -26.80 -13.89 -6.78
C SER A 248 -27.23 -15.10 -5.96
N HIS A 249 -28.49 -15.54 -6.05
CA HIS A 249 -28.94 -16.76 -5.41
C HIS A 249 -28.36 -18.03 -6.04
N VAL A 250 -28.02 -18.01 -7.34
CA VAL A 250 -27.38 -19.14 -8.03
C VAL A 250 -25.86 -18.98 -8.04
N VAL A 251 -25.33 -17.86 -8.55
CA VAL A 251 -23.88 -17.70 -8.75
C VAL A 251 -23.13 -17.05 -7.57
N GLY A 252 -23.86 -16.40 -6.65
CA GLY A 252 -23.29 -15.83 -5.42
C GLY A 252 -22.99 -16.91 -4.37
N GLY A 253 -22.54 -16.56 -3.17
CA GLY A 253 -22.16 -17.53 -2.13
C GLY A 253 -20.83 -17.17 -1.48
N THR A 254 -19.99 -18.16 -1.18
CA THR A 254 -18.63 -17.93 -0.69
C THR A 254 -17.79 -17.19 -1.74
N PRO A 255 -16.97 -16.21 -1.34
CA PRO A 255 -16.08 -15.51 -2.26
C PRO A 255 -14.83 -16.31 -2.64
N ASN A 256 -14.62 -17.48 -2.03
CA ASN A 256 -13.54 -18.42 -2.34
C ASN A 256 -13.97 -19.38 -3.46
N PHE A 257 -13.34 -19.27 -4.62
CA PHE A 257 -13.63 -20.07 -5.82
C PHE A 257 -13.45 -21.57 -5.60
N PHE A 258 -12.56 -22.01 -4.72
CA PHE A 258 -12.34 -23.43 -4.44
C PHE A 258 -13.50 -24.10 -3.70
N LEU A 259 -14.34 -23.31 -3.05
CA LEU A 259 -15.50 -23.77 -2.30
C LEU A 259 -16.79 -23.69 -3.15
N LYS A 260 -16.66 -23.36 -4.45
CA LYS A 260 -17.72 -23.39 -5.44
C LYS A 260 -17.80 -24.76 -6.10
N PHE A 261 -19.02 -25.24 -6.38
CA PHE A 261 -19.18 -26.52 -7.08
C PHE A 261 -18.64 -26.44 -8.52
N ASN A 262 -18.72 -25.25 -9.14
CA ASN A 262 -18.15 -24.94 -10.45
C ASN A 262 -17.37 -23.61 -10.41
N PRO A 263 -16.05 -23.67 -10.18
CA PRO A 263 -15.20 -22.48 -10.12
C PRO A 263 -15.12 -21.72 -11.46
N ASP A 264 -15.20 -22.40 -12.60
CA ASP A 264 -15.00 -21.82 -13.95
C ASP A 264 -15.98 -20.68 -14.26
N ILE A 265 -17.23 -20.81 -13.82
CA ILE A 265 -18.25 -19.76 -13.95
C ILE A 265 -17.79 -18.49 -13.22
N SER A 266 -17.25 -18.63 -12.01
CA SER A 266 -16.80 -17.50 -11.19
C SER A 266 -15.56 -16.83 -11.78
N TYR A 267 -14.59 -17.62 -12.27
CA TYR A 267 -13.41 -17.12 -12.98
C TYR A 267 -13.79 -16.23 -14.17
N ARG A 268 -14.68 -16.73 -15.03
CA ARG A 268 -15.07 -16.03 -16.25
C ARG A 268 -15.90 -14.79 -15.99
N ILE A 269 -16.82 -14.84 -15.02
CA ILE A 269 -17.59 -13.65 -14.64
C ILE A 269 -16.66 -12.59 -14.07
N SER A 270 -15.73 -12.95 -13.18
CA SER A 270 -14.81 -11.98 -12.57
C SER A 270 -13.86 -11.38 -13.60
N SER A 271 -13.28 -12.21 -14.47
CA SER A 271 -12.44 -11.76 -15.56
C SER A 271 -13.15 -10.77 -16.50
N ALA A 272 -14.39 -11.10 -16.92
CA ALA A 272 -15.20 -10.22 -17.76
C ALA A 272 -15.53 -8.88 -17.06
N MET A 273 -15.77 -8.93 -15.75
CA MET A 273 -16.04 -7.75 -14.93
C MET A 273 -14.83 -6.80 -14.90
N PHE A 274 -13.63 -7.33 -14.66
CA PHE A 274 -12.39 -6.52 -14.72
C PHE A 274 -12.06 -6.06 -16.13
N PHE A 275 -12.39 -6.83 -17.16
CA PHE A 275 -12.26 -6.39 -18.55
C PHE A 275 -13.15 -5.17 -18.85
N ILE A 276 -14.40 -5.17 -18.37
CA ILE A 276 -15.34 -4.02 -18.49
C ILE A 276 -14.77 -2.80 -17.77
N LEU A 277 -14.37 -2.94 -16.50
CA LEU A 277 -13.73 -1.86 -15.74
C LEU A 277 -12.55 -1.27 -16.51
N THR A 278 -11.76 -2.15 -17.12
CA THR A 278 -10.57 -1.78 -17.86
C THR A 278 -10.85 -0.96 -19.10
N CYS A 279 -11.90 -1.31 -19.84
CA CYS A 279 -12.32 -0.59 -21.02
C CYS A 279 -13.01 0.75 -20.67
N GLU A 280 -13.94 0.76 -19.71
CA GLU A 280 -14.75 1.95 -19.40
C GLU A 280 -13.98 3.00 -18.59
N LEU A 281 -13.09 2.56 -17.71
CA LEU A 281 -12.31 3.45 -16.84
C LEU A 281 -10.94 3.80 -17.42
N SER A 282 -10.66 3.41 -18.67
CA SER A 282 -9.40 3.75 -19.31
C SER A 282 -9.20 5.28 -19.35
N THR A 283 -8.01 5.74 -18.97
CA THR A 283 -7.62 7.16 -19.03
C THR A 283 -6.73 7.47 -20.22
N SER A 284 -6.19 6.43 -20.87
CA SER A 284 -5.19 6.58 -21.93
C SER A 284 -5.81 6.45 -23.33
N THR A 285 -5.29 7.26 -24.26
CA THR A 285 -5.58 7.16 -25.70
C THR A 285 -4.65 6.17 -26.41
N SER A 286 -3.50 5.86 -25.83
CA SER A 286 -2.49 4.97 -26.38
C SER A 286 -2.53 3.56 -25.79
N SER A 287 -3.10 3.39 -24.60
CA SER A 287 -3.35 2.09 -23.97
C SER A 287 -4.81 2.04 -23.52
N PRO A 288 -5.71 1.37 -24.28
CA PRO A 288 -7.13 1.31 -23.94
C PRO A 288 -7.44 0.42 -22.73
N TYR A 289 -6.40 -0.08 -22.04
CA TYR A 289 -6.50 -1.04 -20.94
C TYR A 289 -5.69 -0.62 -19.69
N ASP A 290 -5.42 0.67 -19.52
CA ASP A 290 -4.54 1.20 -18.48
C ASP A 290 -5.11 1.15 -17.05
N PHE A 291 -6.36 0.73 -16.86
CA PHE A 291 -6.99 0.66 -15.54
C PHE A 291 -6.31 -0.33 -14.59
N LEU A 292 -6.05 -1.58 -15.01
CA LEU A 292 -5.44 -2.60 -14.14
C LEU A 292 -4.07 -2.16 -13.64
N LYS A 293 -3.26 -1.58 -14.52
CA LYS A 293 -1.99 -0.96 -14.16
C LYS A 293 -2.14 0.12 -13.10
N ARG A 294 -3.10 1.04 -13.24
CA ARG A 294 -3.35 2.09 -12.24
C ARG A 294 -3.88 1.52 -10.92
N LEU A 295 -4.73 0.50 -10.99
CA LEU A 295 -5.26 -0.19 -9.82
C LEU A 295 -4.15 -0.89 -9.05
N ASN A 296 -3.29 -1.65 -9.73
CA ASN A 296 -2.16 -2.34 -9.12
C ASN A 296 -1.18 -1.34 -8.45
N GLN A 297 -0.91 -0.20 -9.08
CA GLN A 297 -0.10 0.87 -8.49
C GLN A 297 -0.70 1.45 -7.21
N VAL A 298 -2.02 1.69 -7.17
CA VAL A 298 -2.69 2.17 -5.97
C VAL A 298 -2.65 1.11 -4.86
N LEU A 299 -2.92 -0.16 -5.19
CA LEU A 299 -2.82 -1.27 -4.24
C LEU A 299 -1.43 -1.32 -3.58
N TYR A 300 -0.35 -1.18 -4.36
CA TYR A 300 0.99 -1.12 -3.77
C TYR A 300 1.23 0.10 -2.89
N SER A 301 0.78 1.29 -3.30
CA SER A 301 0.95 2.48 -2.48
C SER A 301 0.30 2.33 -1.09
N GLU A 302 -0.87 1.70 -1.05
CA GLU A 302 -1.66 1.49 0.17
C GLU A 302 -1.21 0.25 0.97
N SER A 303 -0.48 -0.67 0.33
CA SER A 303 0.04 -1.90 0.96
C SER A 303 1.07 -1.62 2.07
N SER A 304 1.79 -0.50 1.96
CA SER A 304 2.82 -0.09 2.92
C SER A 304 2.29 0.11 4.34
N ALA A 305 1.01 0.48 4.48
CA ALA A 305 0.34 0.64 5.77
C ALA A 305 -0.32 -0.66 6.25
N ASN A 306 -0.89 -1.43 5.31
CA ASN A 306 -1.48 -2.74 5.54
C ASN A 306 -1.49 -3.51 4.21
N PRO A 307 -0.81 -4.66 4.08
CA PRO A 307 -0.78 -5.41 2.83
C PRO A 307 -2.08 -6.17 2.54
N TYR A 308 -2.97 -6.33 3.53
CA TYR A 308 -4.23 -7.07 3.40
C TYR A 308 -5.37 -6.18 2.91
N PHE A 309 -5.97 -6.55 1.78
CA PHE A 309 -7.15 -5.88 1.22
C PHE A 309 -8.35 -6.82 1.34
N ASP A 310 -9.24 -6.49 2.29
CA ASP A 310 -10.56 -7.08 2.34
C ASP A 310 -11.46 -6.57 1.19
N ASP A 311 -12.61 -7.24 0.97
CA ASP A 311 -13.57 -6.90 -0.08
C ASP A 311 -13.90 -5.40 -0.14
N LEU A 312 -14.18 -4.79 1.02
CA LEU A 312 -14.53 -3.38 1.12
C LEU A 312 -13.35 -2.48 0.76
N ARG A 313 -12.18 -2.73 1.35
CA ARG A 313 -10.97 -1.93 1.09
C ARG A 313 -10.57 -2.02 -0.37
N PHE A 314 -10.64 -3.21 -0.96
CA PHE A 314 -10.35 -3.41 -2.38
C PHE A 314 -11.34 -2.65 -3.29
N LYS A 315 -12.66 -2.73 -3.02
CA LYS A 315 -13.67 -1.94 -3.74
C LYS A 315 -13.45 -0.42 -3.60
N LEU A 316 -12.99 0.05 -2.44
CA LEU A 316 -12.61 1.47 -2.26
C LEU A 316 -11.39 1.86 -3.12
N MET A 317 -10.42 0.96 -3.33
CA MET A 317 -9.30 1.21 -4.25
C MET A 317 -9.79 1.34 -5.70
N ILE A 318 -10.75 0.50 -6.11
CA ILE A 318 -11.43 0.62 -7.41
C ILE A 318 -12.09 1.99 -7.54
N ARG A 319 -12.81 2.45 -6.51
CA ARG A 319 -13.44 3.80 -6.48
C ARG A 319 -12.41 4.91 -6.65
N GLN A 320 -11.29 4.83 -5.91
CA GLN A 320 -10.21 5.80 -5.95
C GLN A 320 -9.61 5.88 -7.36
N VAL A 321 -9.34 4.74 -7.98
CA VAL A 321 -8.75 4.65 -9.34
C VAL A 321 -9.74 5.09 -10.41
N ALA A 322 -11.04 4.83 -10.22
CA ALA A 322 -12.10 5.29 -11.12
C ALA A 322 -12.24 6.82 -11.12
N ALA A 323 -11.77 7.52 -10.07
CA ALA A 323 -11.77 8.98 -9.95
C ALA A 323 -13.14 9.62 -10.25
N GLY A 324 -14.21 8.99 -9.75
CA GLY A 324 -15.59 9.47 -9.92
C GLY A 324 -16.23 9.15 -11.28
N ARG A 325 -15.52 8.49 -12.20
CA ARG A 325 -16.12 7.98 -13.44
C ARG A 325 -17.08 6.84 -13.13
N LEU A 326 -18.16 6.82 -13.91
CA LEU A 326 -19.22 5.84 -13.76
C LEU A 326 -18.95 4.64 -14.66
N VAL A 327 -19.27 3.46 -14.15
CA VAL A 327 -19.33 2.20 -14.89
C VAL A 327 -20.79 1.83 -14.99
N GLU A 328 -21.30 1.70 -16.21
CA GLU A 328 -22.75 1.51 -16.46
C GLU A 328 -23.65 2.50 -15.68
N GLY A 329 -23.21 3.76 -15.53
CA GLY A 329 -23.96 4.81 -14.83
C GLY A 329 -23.89 4.76 -13.30
N GLN A 330 -23.08 3.89 -12.71
CA GLN A 330 -22.87 3.77 -11.26
C GLN A 330 -21.43 4.04 -10.87
N LEU A 331 -21.19 4.44 -9.62
CA LEU A 331 -19.82 4.50 -9.11
C LEU A 331 -19.19 3.10 -9.18
N ALA A 332 -17.93 3.01 -9.58
CA ALA A 332 -17.28 1.73 -9.88
C ALA A 332 -17.32 0.72 -8.70
N ASP A 333 -17.14 1.18 -7.46
CA ASP A 333 -17.27 0.34 -6.26
C ASP A 333 -18.69 -0.19 -6.05
N VAL A 334 -19.69 0.66 -6.28
CA VAL A 334 -21.10 0.32 -6.19
C VAL A 334 -21.46 -0.68 -7.29
N TRP A 335 -21.03 -0.41 -8.52
CA TRP A 335 -21.22 -1.30 -9.66
C TRP A 335 -20.62 -2.68 -9.40
N VAL A 336 -19.37 -2.73 -8.91
CA VAL A 336 -18.71 -3.98 -8.53
C VAL A 336 -19.45 -4.67 -7.40
N GLY A 337 -19.96 -3.95 -6.40
CA GLY A 337 -20.72 -4.50 -5.28
C GLY A 337 -22.06 -5.15 -5.65
N TYR A 338 -22.67 -4.75 -6.78
CA TYR A 338 -23.90 -5.34 -7.31
C TYR A 338 -23.68 -6.56 -8.20
N GLN A 339 -22.43 -6.97 -8.41
CA GLN A 339 -22.13 -8.09 -9.28
C GLN A 339 -22.49 -9.41 -8.59
N PRO A 340 -23.14 -10.36 -9.28
CA PRO A 340 -23.65 -11.57 -8.63
C PRO A 340 -22.57 -12.42 -7.91
N ILE A 341 -21.31 -12.33 -8.35
CA ILE A 341 -20.16 -13.05 -7.76
C ILE A 341 -19.48 -12.30 -6.60
N THR A 342 -19.71 -10.99 -6.47
CA THR A 342 -19.13 -10.16 -5.40
C THR A 342 -20.13 -9.91 -4.27
N TYR A 343 -21.40 -10.26 -4.50
CA TYR A 343 -22.48 -10.15 -3.55
C TYR A 343 -22.63 -11.47 -2.76
N THR A 344 -22.13 -11.47 -1.53
CA THR A 344 -22.18 -12.63 -0.62
C THR A 344 -23.55 -12.76 0.04
N LEU A 345 -24.53 -13.30 -0.68
CA LEU A 345 -25.81 -13.72 -0.09
C LEU A 345 -25.75 -15.21 0.26
N VAL A 346 -25.53 -15.53 1.54
CA VAL A 346 -25.48 -16.94 1.98
C VAL A 346 -26.89 -17.47 2.20
N ARG A 347 -27.58 -17.81 1.11
CA ARG A 347 -28.84 -18.56 1.17
C ARG A 347 -28.52 -20.05 1.23
N ALA A 348 -28.50 -20.62 2.43
CA ALA A 348 -28.32 -22.05 2.61
C ALA A 348 -29.51 -22.85 2.03
N GLY A 349 -29.25 -24.07 1.58
CA GLY A 349 -30.25 -24.99 1.04
C GLY A 349 -29.95 -25.44 -0.39
N PHE A 350 -30.94 -26.07 -1.01
CA PHE A 350 -30.87 -26.58 -2.39
C PHE A 350 -31.07 -25.46 -3.40
N HIS A 351 -30.25 -25.47 -4.44
CA HIS A 351 -30.30 -24.51 -5.54
C HIS A 351 -30.34 -25.23 -6.88
N ILE A 352 -31.08 -24.63 -7.82
CA ILE A 352 -31.12 -25.01 -9.21
C ILE A 352 -30.79 -23.77 -10.05
N GLY A 353 -29.97 -23.95 -11.09
CA GLY A 353 -29.69 -22.94 -12.09
C GLY A 353 -29.89 -23.49 -13.51
N VAL A 354 -30.07 -22.60 -14.46
CA VAL A 354 -30.20 -22.94 -15.88
C VAL A 354 -29.53 -21.87 -16.73
N TYR A 355 -28.86 -22.26 -17.81
CA TYR A 355 -28.32 -21.32 -18.79
C TYR A 355 -28.20 -21.92 -20.20
N PRO A 356 -28.42 -21.13 -21.26
CA PRO A 356 -28.16 -21.56 -22.64
C PRO A 356 -26.65 -21.58 -22.95
N TYR A 357 -26.23 -22.60 -23.70
CA TYR A 357 -24.95 -22.59 -24.40
C TYR A 357 -25.12 -21.86 -25.74
N ARG A 358 -24.29 -20.84 -25.99
CA ARG A 358 -24.42 -19.91 -27.14
C ARG A 358 -25.78 -19.19 -27.12
N PRO A 359 -25.98 -18.20 -26.23
CA PRO A 359 -27.27 -17.54 -26.05
C PRO A 359 -27.85 -16.92 -27.32
N GLU A 360 -27.02 -16.61 -28.32
CA GLU A 360 -27.41 -16.08 -29.64
C GLU A 360 -27.88 -17.13 -30.65
N ASN A 361 -27.72 -18.41 -30.34
CA ASN A 361 -28.23 -19.55 -31.09
C ASN A 361 -28.17 -20.80 -30.18
N PRO A 362 -29.15 -20.98 -29.27
CA PRO A 362 -29.05 -21.96 -28.21
C PRO A 362 -29.08 -23.38 -28.77
N THR A 363 -27.92 -24.04 -28.78
CA THR A 363 -27.79 -25.45 -29.21
C THR A 363 -27.87 -26.43 -28.06
N ARG A 364 -27.67 -25.97 -26.83
CA ARG A 364 -27.82 -26.76 -25.60
C ARG A 364 -28.31 -25.86 -24.46
N VAL A 365 -29.03 -26.44 -23.51
CA VAL A 365 -29.36 -25.78 -22.24
C VAL A 365 -28.74 -26.57 -21.11
N TRP A 366 -27.88 -25.93 -20.34
CA TRP A 366 -27.27 -26.50 -19.15
C TRP A 366 -28.16 -26.27 -17.93
N VAL A 367 -28.22 -27.27 -17.07
CA VAL A 367 -28.84 -27.22 -15.75
C VAL A 367 -27.78 -27.53 -14.70
N MET A 368 -27.90 -26.88 -13.55
CA MET A 368 -27.01 -27.09 -12.42
C MET A 368 -27.84 -27.32 -11.15
N THR A 369 -27.40 -28.24 -10.31
CA THR A 369 -28.01 -28.49 -9.00
C THR A 369 -26.94 -28.71 -7.95
N PHE A 370 -27.05 -28.00 -6.83
CA PHE A 370 -26.09 -28.06 -5.73
C PHE A 370 -26.75 -27.68 -4.41
N LEU A 371 -26.14 -28.10 -3.30
CA LEU A 371 -26.46 -27.66 -1.95
C LEU A 371 -25.48 -26.57 -1.54
N ARG A 372 -25.99 -25.48 -0.97
CA ARG A 372 -25.18 -24.44 -0.34
C ARG A 372 -25.35 -24.50 1.17
N ASN A 373 -24.25 -24.51 1.93
CA ASN A 373 -24.31 -24.47 3.39
C ASN A 373 -24.41 -23.03 3.94
N SER A 374 -24.44 -22.89 5.26
CA SER A 374 -24.50 -21.59 5.96
C SER A 374 -23.22 -20.75 5.85
N TYR A 375 -22.14 -21.30 5.32
CA TYR A 375 -20.88 -20.61 5.03
C TYR A 375 -20.75 -20.25 3.54
N GLY A 376 -21.72 -20.65 2.72
CA GLY A 376 -21.75 -20.37 1.29
C GLY A 376 -20.98 -21.37 0.44
N GLU A 377 -20.49 -22.45 1.02
CA GLU A 377 -19.80 -23.55 0.33
C GLU A 377 -20.80 -24.41 -0.42
N GLU A 378 -20.42 -24.85 -1.62
CA GLU A 378 -21.33 -25.48 -2.58
C GLU A 378 -20.91 -26.92 -2.86
N THR A 379 -21.83 -27.86 -2.64
CA THR A 379 -21.63 -29.28 -2.95
C THR A 379 -22.54 -29.68 -4.11
N PRO A 380 -21.99 -30.25 -5.20
CA PRO A 380 -22.80 -30.66 -6.35
C PRO A 380 -23.79 -31.77 -5.99
N MET A 381 -24.96 -31.75 -6.62
CA MET A 381 -26.03 -32.72 -6.42
C MET A 381 -26.33 -33.47 -7.71
N GLY A 382 -25.92 -34.74 -7.78
CA GLY A 382 -26.16 -35.60 -8.95
C GLY A 382 -27.44 -36.43 -8.88
N GLY A 383 -27.80 -37.03 -10.01
CA GLY A 383 -28.93 -37.96 -10.14
C GLY A 383 -30.31 -37.30 -10.18
N LEU A 384 -30.40 -35.97 -10.22
CA LEU A 384 -31.66 -35.25 -10.21
C LEU A 384 -32.22 -35.11 -11.63
N ARG A 385 -33.53 -35.38 -11.77
CA ARG A 385 -34.27 -35.15 -13.01
C ARG A 385 -34.74 -33.71 -13.05
N VAL A 386 -34.27 -32.95 -14.04
CA VAL A 386 -34.59 -31.55 -14.25
C VAL A 386 -35.42 -31.40 -15.52
N ASN A 387 -36.65 -30.92 -15.40
CA ASN A 387 -37.51 -30.61 -16.54
C ASN A 387 -37.15 -29.23 -17.08
N VAL A 388 -36.87 -29.13 -18.39
CA VAL A 388 -36.51 -27.89 -19.07
C VAL A 388 -37.56 -27.55 -20.12
N LYS A 389 -37.94 -26.27 -20.22
CA LYS A 389 -38.85 -25.71 -21.22
C LYS A 389 -38.20 -24.49 -21.86
N VAL A 390 -38.34 -24.35 -23.17
CA VAL A 390 -37.99 -23.16 -23.96
C VAL A 390 -39.29 -22.54 -24.45
N ILE A 391 -39.51 -21.28 -24.12
CA ILE A 391 -40.77 -20.55 -24.29
C ILE A 391 -40.48 -19.31 -25.14
N ASP A 392 -41.24 -19.10 -26.21
CA ASP A 392 -41.10 -17.90 -27.04
C ASP A 392 -41.75 -16.65 -26.39
N VAL A 393 -41.62 -15.50 -27.06
CA VAL A 393 -42.15 -14.21 -26.58
C VAL A 393 -43.67 -14.17 -26.44
N ASP A 394 -44.40 -15.06 -27.15
CA ASP A 394 -45.86 -15.17 -27.09
C ASP A 394 -46.31 -16.13 -25.97
N GLY A 395 -45.36 -16.66 -25.20
CA GLY A 395 -45.61 -17.59 -24.09
C GLY A 395 -45.81 -19.04 -24.53
N LYS A 396 -45.55 -19.38 -25.80
CA LYS A 396 -45.69 -20.74 -26.33
C LYS A 396 -44.41 -21.54 -26.08
N VAL A 397 -44.57 -22.78 -25.61
CA VAL A 397 -43.45 -23.72 -25.45
C VAL A 397 -43.03 -24.21 -26.83
N VAL A 398 -41.85 -23.78 -27.27
CA VAL A 398 -41.26 -24.15 -28.56
C VAL A 398 -40.37 -25.39 -28.46
N ASN A 399 -39.89 -25.73 -27.27
CA ASN A 399 -39.15 -26.97 -27.00
C ASN A 399 -39.24 -27.34 -25.51
N SER A 400 -39.14 -28.62 -25.17
CA SER A 400 -39.09 -29.10 -23.80
C SER A 400 -38.45 -30.48 -23.71
N GLY A 401 -37.81 -30.79 -22.58
CA GLY A 401 -37.21 -32.10 -22.33
C GLY A 401 -36.77 -32.28 -20.88
N GLN A 402 -36.11 -33.40 -20.59
CA GLN A 402 -35.52 -33.69 -19.28
C GLN A 402 -34.01 -33.80 -19.38
N ALA A 403 -33.29 -33.17 -18.46
CA ALA A 403 -31.87 -33.36 -18.23
C ALA A 403 -31.67 -34.13 -16.90
N ILE A 404 -30.65 -34.97 -16.83
CA ILE A 404 -30.25 -35.67 -15.60
C ILE A 404 -28.89 -35.12 -15.18
N THR A 405 -28.74 -34.69 -13.93
CA THR A 405 -27.47 -34.17 -13.43
C THR A 405 -26.48 -35.29 -13.09
N GLY A 406 -25.22 -35.10 -13.47
CA GLY A 406 -24.09 -35.97 -13.13
C GLY A 406 -23.59 -35.77 -11.69
N SER A 407 -22.56 -36.52 -11.29
CA SER A 407 -21.96 -36.41 -9.95
C SER A 407 -21.34 -35.03 -9.65
N ASP A 408 -21.06 -34.26 -10.71
CA ASP A 408 -20.61 -32.87 -10.70
C ASP A 408 -21.76 -31.85 -10.57
N GLY A 409 -23.00 -32.33 -10.46
CA GLY A 409 -24.20 -31.50 -10.33
C GLY A 409 -24.63 -30.82 -11.63
N MET A 410 -24.01 -31.15 -12.76
CA MET A 410 -24.29 -30.55 -14.06
C MET A 410 -25.06 -31.53 -14.95
N GLY A 411 -25.95 -31.02 -15.80
CA GLY A 411 -26.61 -31.78 -16.85
C GLY A 411 -26.99 -30.86 -18.00
N TYR A 412 -27.37 -31.42 -19.15
CA TYR A 412 -27.83 -30.60 -20.28
C TYR A 412 -29.00 -31.23 -21.03
N LEU A 413 -29.79 -30.36 -21.66
CA LEU A 413 -30.75 -30.70 -22.70
C LEU A 413 -30.16 -30.29 -24.05
N ASP A 414 -30.06 -31.22 -24.98
CA ASP A 414 -29.61 -30.95 -26.34
C ASP A 414 -30.73 -30.29 -27.16
N LEU A 415 -30.43 -29.15 -27.79
CA LEU A 415 -31.34 -28.39 -28.65
C LEU A 415 -30.84 -28.36 -30.12
N SER A 416 -29.73 -29.03 -30.43
CA SER A 416 -29.04 -28.93 -31.72
C SER A 416 -29.82 -29.46 -32.92
N GLN A 417 -30.86 -30.28 -32.69
CA GLN A 417 -31.67 -30.88 -33.76
C GLN A 417 -32.66 -29.91 -34.42
N THR A 418 -32.86 -28.69 -33.89
CA THR A 418 -33.77 -27.70 -34.53
C THR A 418 -33.34 -26.25 -34.23
N PRO A 419 -32.72 -25.54 -35.18
CA PRO A 419 -32.43 -24.11 -35.02
C PRO A 419 -33.72 -23.31 -34.76
N TYR A 420 -33.69 -22.47 -33.74
CA TYR A 420 -34.85 -21.65 -33.37
C TYR A 420 -35.06 -20.50 -34.37
N GLN A 421 -36.33 -20.14 -34.62
CA GLN A 421 -36.70 -18.95 -35.40
C GLN A 421 -36.12 -17.68 -34.77
N THR A 422 -35.89 -16.61 -35.53
CA THR A 422 -35.36 -15.34 -35.00
C THR A 422 -36.29 -14.73 -33.94
N GLY A 423 -35.83 -14.61 -32.68
CA GLY A 423 -36.65 -14.12 -31.57
C GLY A 423 -35.96 -14.24 -30.21
N GLY A 424 -36.66 -13.82 -29.15
CA GLY A 424 -36.24 -14.01 -27.76
C GLY A 424 -36.94 -15.21 -27.14
N TYR A 425 -36.28 -15.87 -26.19
CA TYR A 425 -36.75 -17.10 -25.55
C TYR A 425 -36.52 -17.06 -24.03
N GLU A 426 -37.54 -17.43 -23.26
CA GLU A 426 -37.39 -17.80 -21.85
C GLU A 426 -37.05 -19.29 -21.74
N ILE A 427 -36.08 -19.61 -20.91
CA ILE A 427 -35.68 -20.97 -20.58
C ILE A 427 -36.04 -21.20 -19.11
N SER A 428 -36.92 -22.16 -18.86
CA SER A 428 -37.35 -22.52 -17.52
C SER A 428 -36.89 -23.93 -17.17
N ALA A 429 -36.26 -24.10 -16.02
CA ALA A 429 -35.89 -25.41 -15.48
C ALA A 429 -36.62 -25.65 -14.15
N SER A 430 -37.04 -26.89 -13.89
CA SER A 430 -37.69 -27.26 -12.64
C SER A 430 -37.35 -28.67 -12.18
N THR A 431 -37.22 -28.86 -10.88
CA THR A 431 -36.96 -30.17 -10.27
C THR A 431 -37.58 -30.24 -8.87
N ILE A 432 -37.86 -31.46 -8.39
CA ILE A 432 -38.37 -31.68 -7.03
C ILE A 432 -37.24 -32.19 -6.17
N PHE A 433 -37.00 -31.52 -5.04
CA PHE A 433 -36.06 -31.93 -4.01
C PHE A 433 -36.72 -31.80 -2.65
N ASN A 434 -36.72 -32.88 -1.86
CA ASN A 434 -37.43 -32.96 -0.57
C ASN A 434 -38.89 -32.47 -0.64
N GLU A 435 -39.66 -32.97 -1.62
CA GLU A 435 -41.08 -32.62 -1.83
C GLU A 435 -41.35 -31.15 -2.22
N ILE A 436 -40.31 -30.32 -2.35
CA ILE A 436 -40.42 -28.92 -2.78
C ILE A 436 -40.04 -28.83 -4.26
N ASN A 437 -40.88 -28.15 -5.05
CA ASN A 437 -40.59 -27.86 -6.44
C ASN A 437 -39.73 -26.59 -6.56
N TYR A 438 -38.53 -26.75 -7.08
CA TYR A 438 -37.59 -25.66 -7.34
C TYR A 438 -37.62 -25.30 -8.81
N THR A 439 -37.58 -24.00 -9.11
CA THR A 439 -37.59 -23.49 -10.48
C THR A 439 -36.48 -22.46 -10.70
N ALA A 440 -35.79 -22.55 -11.83
CA ALA A 440 -34.84 -21.56 -12.32
C ALA A 440 -35.28 -21.05 -13.69
N ARG A 441 -34.88 -19.81 -14.01
CA ARG A 441 -35.16 -19.19 -15.30
C ARG A 441 -33.91 -18.52 -15.86
N ASN A 442 -33.77 -18.52 -17.18
CA ASN A 442 -32.77 -17.78 -17.94
C ASN A 442 -33.35 -17.41 -19.30
N TYR A 443 -32.60 -16.69 -20.14
CA TYR A 443 -33.09 -16.17 -21.40
C TYR A 443 -32.06 -16.37 -22.52
N ALA A 444 -32.56 -16.57 -23.74
CA ALA A 444 -31.77 -16.72 -24.96
C ALA A 444 -32.39 -15.92 -26.12
N PHE A 445 -31.67 -15.78 -27.22
CA PHE A 445 -32.14 -15.16 -28.45
C PHE A 445 -31.54 -15.84 -29.69
N SER A 446 -32.08 -15.58 -30.87
CA SER A 446 -31.57 -16.10 -32.15
C SER A 446 -31.37 -14.96 -33.16
N GLN A 447 -30.30 -15.03 -33.96
CA GLN A 447 -29.90 -13.93 -34.87
C GLN A 447 -30.85 -13.74 -36.08
N GLY A 448 -31.01 -12.48 -36.49
CA GLY A 448 -31.78 -12.00 -37.65
C GLY A 448 -32.21 -10.53 -37.44
N GLU A 449 -32.15 -9.71 -38.50
CA GLU A 449 -32.06 -8.23 -38.53
C GLU A 449 -33.05 -7.38 -37.69
N SER A 450 -32.65 -6.11 -37.49
CA SER A 450 -33.31 -4.90 -36.96
C SER A 450 -34.59 -5.06 -36.12
N ARG A 451 -34.59 -4.49 -34.91
CA ARG A 451 -35.74 -4.56 -33.98
C ARG A 451 -36.15 -3.19 -33.43
N PHE A 452 -37.45 -2.95 -33.46
CA PHE A 452 -38.16 -1.82 -32.85
C PHE A 452 -38.12 -1.90 -31.32
N ILE A 453 -38.01 -0.77 -30.64
CA ILE A 453 -38.12 -0.65 -29.18
C ILE A 453 -39.39 0.15 -28.86
N GLU A 454 -40.40 -0.52 -28.29
CA GLU A 454 -41.72 0.06 -28.02
C GLU A 454 -41.89 0.63 -26.60
N GLN A 455 -40.85 0.64 -25.76
CA GLN A 455 -40.98 1.09 -24.35
C GLN A 455 -40.62 2.57 -24.14
N PRO A 456 -41.33 3.30 -23.24
CA PRO A 456 -41.21 4.75 -23.13
C PRO A 456 -39.92 5.27 -22.48
N ASP A 457 -39.17 4.43 -21.75
CA ASP A 457 -38.10 4.93 -20.88
C ASP A 457 -36.94 3.94 -20.72
N SER A 458 -36.10 3.78 -21.75
CA SER A 458 -34.78 3.17 -21.53
C SER A 458 -33.73 3.79 -22.43
N ASN A 459 -32.71 4.39 -21.80
CA ASN A 459 -31.45 4.67 -22.47
C ASN A 459 -30.88 3.34 -23.01
N LEU A 460 -30.54 3.30 -24.30
CA LEU A 460 -29.91 2.14 -24.92
C LEU A 460 -28.39 2.29 -24.85
N TYR A 461 -27.68 1.24 -24.43
CA TYR A 461 -26.22 1.18 -24.44
C TYR A 461 -25.76 0.10 -25.42
N GLY A 462 -24.69 0.33 -26.17
CA GLY A 462 -24.16 -0.61 -27.14
C GLY A 462 -22.68 -0.41 -27.44
N VAL A 463 -22.05 -1.42 -28.04
CA VAL A 463 -20.67 -1.35 -28.53
C VAL A 463 -20.63 -1.82 -29.98
N THR A 464 -20.08 -1.01 -30.87
CA THR A 464 -19.80 -1.37 -32.26
C THR A 464 -18.43 -2.03 -32.36
N LEU A 465 -18.41 -3.22 -32.95
CA LEU A 465 -17.21 -4.03 -33.11
C LEU A 465 -16.84 -4.17 -34.58
N ASP A 466 -15.55 -4.25 -34.89
CA ASP A 466 -15.11 -4.67 -36.22
C ASP A 466 -15.15 -6.20 -36.37
N SER A 467 -14.82 -6.70 -37.56
CA SER A 467 -14.71 -8.13 -37.84
C SER A 467 -13.63 -8.87 -37.03
N ARG A 468 -12.86 -8.14 -36.22
CA ARG A 468 -11.80 -8.64 -35.33
C ARG A 468 -12.16 -8.47 -33.85
N GLY A 469 -13.40 -8.11 -33.53
CA GLY A 469 -13.90 -7.96 -32.15
C GLY A 469 -13.38 -6.72 -31.42
N ARG A 470 -12.80 -5.74 -32.13
CA ARG A 470 -12.29 -4.51 -31.53
C ARG A 470 -13.38 -3.45 -31.47
N PRO A 471 -13.53 -2.70 -30.36
CA PRO A 471 -14.39 -1.51 -30.34
C PRO A 471 -13.91 -0.51 -31.40
N VAL A 472 -14.77 -0.18 -32.36
CA VAL A 472 -14.46 0.76 -33.45
C VAL A 472 -15.50 1.87 -33.51
N PRO A 473 -15.11 3.14 -33.67
CA PRO A 473 -16.07 4.22 -33.91
C PRO A 473 -16.93 3.91 -35.15
N ALA A 474 -18.23 4.12 -35.04
CA ALA A 474 -19.19 4.01 -36.14
C ALA A 474 -20.04 5.28 -36.18
N THR A 475 -20.82 5.53 -37.24
CA THR A 475 -21.90 6.53 -37.15
C THR A 475 -23.16 5.80 -36.66
N VAL A 476 -23.69 6.24 -35.51
CA VAL A 476 -24.90 5.69 -34.91
C VAL A 476 -25.98 6.76 -35.00
N THR A 477 -27.09 6.44 -35.64
CA THR A 477 -28.25 7.34 -35.77
C THR A 477 -29.46 6.73 -35.08
N ALA A 478 -30.22 7.54 -34.35
CA ALA A 478 -31.45 7.11 -33.70
C ALA A 478 -32.63 8.01 -34.09
N THR A 479 -33.72 7.41 -34.57
CA THR A 479 -34.97 8.08 -34.89
C THR A 479 -35.78 8.21 -33.60
N GLY A 480 -35.94 9.44 -33.06
CA GLY A 480 -36.68 9.71 -31.81
C GLY A 480 -35.81 9.80 -30.53
N GLY A 481 -34.48 9.78 -30.65
CA GLY A 481 -33.56 9.89 -29.51
C GLY A 481 -32.29 10.66 -29.86
N THR A 482 -31.53 11.07 -28.84
CA THR A 482 -30.24 11.75 -29.03
C THR A 482 -29.10 10.77 -28.73
N VAL A 483 -28.20 10.57 -29.69
CA VAL A 483 -26.99 9.75 -29.47
C VAL A 483 -25.94 10.65 -28.81
N THR A 484 -25.71 10.48 -27.51
CA THR A 484 -24.86 11.39 -26.72
C THR A 484 -23.44 10.91 -26.52
N LEU A 485 -23.15 9.63 -26.77
CA LEU A 485 -21.80 9.07 -26.67
C LEU A 485 -21.56 8.19 -27.88
N ASN A 486 -20.47 8.45 -28.60
CA ASN A 486 -19.98 7.60 -29.67
C ASN A 486 -18.47 7.79 -29.79
N SER A 487 -17.76 7.30 -28.78
CA SER A 487 -16.31 7.38 -28.71
C SER A 487 -15.76 5.97 -28.62
N ARG A 488 -14.85 5.60 -29.53
CA ARG A 488 -14.15 4.31 -29.55
C ARG A 488 -15.09 3.09 -29.66
N GLY A 489 -16.28 3.27 -30.25
CA GLY A 489 -17.23 2.20 -30.51
C GLY A 489 -18.27 1.95 -29.42
N ALA A 490 -18.14 2.52 -28.21
CA ALA A 490 -19.23 2.51 -27.25
C ALA A 490 -20.22 3.65 -27.54
N PHE A 491 -21.52 3.36 -27.49
CA PHE A 491 -22.56 4.35 -27.68
C PHE A 491 -23.73 4.26 -26.70
N LYS A 492 -24.32 5.43 -26.43
CA LYS A 492 -25.55 5.59 -25.66
C LYS A 492 -26.59 6.32 -26.51
N VAL A 493 -27.80 5.77 -26.60
CA VAL A 493 -28.96 6.45 -27.15
C VAL A 493 -29.85 6.85 -25.99
N GLU A 494 -29.97 8.15 -25.77
CA GLU A 494 -30.92 8.71 -24.81
C GLU A 494 -32.26 8.89 -25.51
N ALA A 495 -33.31 8.29 -24.97
CA ALA A 495 -34.67 8.51 -25.47
C ALA A 495 -34.99 10.00 -25.34
N SER A 496 -35.35 10.66 -26.44
CA SER A 496 -35.85 12.03 -26.33
C SER A 496 -37.27 11.98 -25.75
N THR A 497 -37.74 13.08 -25.17
CA THR A 497 -39.08 13.21 -24.55
C THR A 497 -40.25 13.06 -25.54
N GLN A 498 -40.06 12.44 -26.70
CA GLN A 498 -41.08 12.23 -27.72
C GLN A 498 -41.31 10.74 -27.97
N THR A 499 -42.59 10.40 -27.92
CA THR A 499 -43.29 9.12 -28.06
C THR A 499 -42.58 8.01 -28.86
N PRO A 500 -42.48 6.77 -28.32
CA PRO A 500 -42.05 5.56 -29.04
C PRO A 500 -42.85 5.31 -30.34
N PRO A 501 -42.29 4.58 -31.33
CA PRO A 501 -41.08 3.73 -31.27
C PRO A 501 -39.75 4.43 -31.63
N LEU A 502 -38.67 3.99 -30.99
CA LEU A 502 -37.27 4.41 -31.28
C LEU A 502 -36.64 3.43 -32.28
N GLU A 503 -36.06 3.94 -33.38
CA GLU A 503 -35.31 3.15 -34.37
C GLU A 503 -33.83 3.50 -34.33
N VAL A 504 -32.92 2.52 -34.31
CA VAL A 504 -31.46 2.74 -34.24
C VAL A 504 -30.77 2.07 -35.41
N THR A 505 -29.98 2.84 -36.17
CA THR A 505 -29.25 2.40 -37.36
C THR A 505 -27.75 2.62 -37.18
N VAL A 506 -26.94 1.62 -37.53
CA VAL A 506 -25.47 1.67 -37.47
C VAL A 506 -24.92 1.51 -38.88
N SER A 507 -24.14 2.49 -39.36
CA SER A 507 -23.73 2.55 -40.77
C SER A 507 -22.48 1.72 -41.12
N SER A 508 -21.73 1.22 -40.13
CA SER A 508 -20.52 0.40 -40.34
C SER A 508 -20.12 -0.38 -39.08
N GLY A 509 -19.69 -1.63 -39.23
CA GLY A 509 -19.30 -2.54 -38.13
C GLY A 509 -20.36 -3.62 -37.86
N GLY A 510 -19.97 -4.70 -37.18
CA GLY A 510 -20.92 -5.72 -36.71
C GLY A 510 -21.68 -5.19 -35.50
N PHE A 511 -23.01 -5.27 -35.53
CA PHE A 511 -23.87 -4.91 -34.40
C PHE A 511 -24.05 -6.13 -33.48
N GLN A 512 -23.52 -6.05 -32.25
CA GLN A 512 -23.90 -6.96 -31.17
C GLN A 512 -24.69 -6.15 -30.13
N ARG A 513 -25.99 -6.42 -30.04
CA ARG A 513 -26.81 -5.89 -28.94
C ARG A 513 -26.36 -6.55 -27.65
N LYS A 514 -25.93 -5.75 -26.67
CA LYS A 514 -25.88 -6.17 -25.27
C LYS A 514 -26.99 -5.45 -24.52
N PHE A 515 -27.82 -6.23 -23.83
CA PHE A 515 -28.72 -5.67 -22.84
C PHE A 515 -27.87 -5.33 -21.61
N GLY A 516 -27.60 -4.05 -21.40
CA GLY A 516 -27.00 -3.55 -20.16
C GLY A 516 -27.83 -4.05 -18.97
N LYS A 517 -27.14 -4.39 -17.88
CA LYS A 517 -27.78 -4.93 -16.68
C LYS A 517 -28.85 -3.99 -16.14
N PRO A 518 -29.97 -4.54 -15.63
CA PRO A 518 -30.87 -3.80 -14.76
C PRO A 518 -30.21 -3.61 -13.38
N ASN A 519 -29.99 -2.37 -12.96
CA ASN A 519 -30.04 -2.00 -11.54
C ASN A 519 -31.41 -1.33 -11.28
N PRO A 520 -31.81 -1.08 -10.03
CA PRO A 520 -32.98 -1.64 -9.35
C PRO A 520 -34.35 -1.09 -9.82
N TYR A 521 -34.44 -0.49 -11.01
CA TYR A 521 -35.64 0.13 -11.57
C TYR A 521 -36.05 -0.41 -12.95
N THR A 522 -35.95 -1.71 -13.22
CA THR A 522 -36.76 -2.26 -14.33
C THR A 522 -37.30 -3.65 -14.01
N ARG A 523 -38.48 -3.61 -13.39
CA ARG A 523 -39.49 -4.67 -13.36
C ARG A 523 -39.92 -4.95 -14.79
N VAL A 524 -39.94 -6.21 -15.23
CA VAL A 524 -40.91 -6.62 -16.23
C VAL A 524 -42.28 -6.46 -15.58
N VAL A 525 -43.05 -5.47 -15.98
CA VAL A 525 -44.49 -5.37 -15.67
C VAL A 525 -45.24 -5.56 -16.96
N TRP A 526 -46.09 -6.57 -17.00
CA TRP A 526 -47.31 -6.50 -17.79
C TRP A 526 -48.53 -6.44 -16.85
N MET A 527 -49.11 -5.23 -16.86
CA MET A 527 -50.47 -4.74 -16.56
C MET A 527 -51.18 -4.88 -15.19
N ASN A 528 -51.77 -3.73 -14.81
CA ASN A 528 -52.90 -3.40 -13.91
C ASN A 528 -53.19 -4.29 -12.69
N SER A 529 -52.99 -3.73 -11.50
CA SER A 529 -54.03 -3.76 -10.44
C SER A 529 -53.79 -2.66 -9.40
N THR A 530 -54.88 -2.01 -9.01
CA THR A 530 -54.99 -1.08 -7.89
C THR A 530 -55.04 -1.85 -6.57
N ALA A 531 -54.03 -1.71 -5.70
CA ALA A 531 -54.07 -2.12 -4.29
C ALA A 531 -52.94 -1.42 -3.49
N PRO A 532 -53.08 -1.25 -2.16
CA PRO A 532 -52.64 -0.05 -1.43
C PRO A 532 -51.16 -0.04 -1.03
N SER A 533 -50.68 1.16 -0.69
CA SER A 533 -49.31 1.45 -0.25
C SER A 533 -48.90 0.58 0.95
N PRO A 534 -47.68 0.00 0.95
CA PRO A 534 -47.21 -0.88 2.02
C PRO A 534 -46.95 -0.10 3.32
N THR A 535 -47.27 -0.73 4.46
CA THR A 535 -47.03 -0.18 5.81
C THR A 535 -45.56 -0.31 6.22
N PRO A 536 -44.91 0.76 6.71
CA PRO A 536 -43.52 0.72 7.17
C PRO A 536 -43.32 -0.14 8.44
N TYR A 537 -42.10 -0.63 8.67
CA TYR A 537 -41.70 -1.39 9.87
C TYR A 537 -40.84 -0.53 10.82
N THR A 538 -40.80 -0.89 12.11
CA THR A 538 -40.03 -0.14 13.14
C THR A 538 -38.91 -0.94 13.76
N VAL A 539 -37.80 -0.27 14.12
CA VAL A 539 -36.65 -0.89 14.77
C VAL A 539 -36.31 -0.11 16.02
N THR A 540 -36.26 -0.80 17.16
CA THR A 540 -35.87 -0.21 18.45
C THR A 540 -34.43 -0.60 18.79
N VAL A 541 -33.59 0.38 19.07
CA VAL A 541 -32.20 0.22 19.48
C VAL A 541 -32.11 0.41 20.99
N ASN A 542 -31.50 -0.54 21.69
CA ASN A 542 -31.34 -0.56 23.14
C ASN A 542 -29.85 -0.56 23.52
N ILE A 543 -29.45 0.31 24.45
CA ILE A 543 -28.06 0.43 24.90
C ILE A 543 -27.92 -0.11 26.32
N GLN A 544 -27.15 -1.19 26.50
CA GLN A 544 -26.88 -1.82 27.78
C GLN A 544 -25.39 -1.75 28.15
N GLY A 545 -25.06 -1.85 29.43
CA GLY A 545 -23.67 -1.89 29.93
C GLY A 545 -22.88 -0.57 29.85
N LEU A 546 -23.41 0.44 29.14
CA LEU A 546 -22.89 1.80 29.15
C LEU A 546 -23.55 2.59 30.31
N PRO A 547 -22.79 3.28 31.18
CA PRO A 547 -23.39 4.13 32.21
C PRO A 547 -24.18 5.29 31.62
N SER A 548 -25.24 5.74 32.32
CA SER A 548 -26.14 6.80 31.86
C SER A 548 -25.48 8.18 31.68
N THR A 549 -24.30 8.40 32.30
CA THR A 549 -23.46 9.59 32.10
C THR A 549 -22.81 9.65 30.72
N TYR A 550 -22.78 8.52 29.99
CA TYR A 550 -22.19 8.41 28.66
C TYR A 550 -23.27 8.11 27.61
N SER A 551 -22.97 8.44 26.36
CA SER A 551 -23.87 8.22 25.22
C SER A 551 -23.12 7.66 24.05
N THR A 552 -23.79 6.83 23.24
CA THR A 552 -23.31 6.39 21.94
C THR A 552 -24.10 7.08 20.83
N THR A 553 -23.42 7.39 19.72
CA THR A 553 -24.03 7.80 18.46
C THR A 553 -24.76 6.62 17.83
N ILE A 554 -25.90 6.87 17.19
CA ILE A 554 -26.58 5.91 16.31
C ILE A 554 -26.49 6.41 14.88
N GLN A 555 -26.05 5.54 13.99
CA GLN A 555 -26.02 5.75 12.55
C GLN A 555 -26.96 4.75 11.88
N VAL A 556 -27.64 5.22 10.84
CA VAL A 556 -28.46 4.40 9.96
C VAL A 556 -27.94 4.59 8.54
N ASP A 557 -27.48 3.51 7.92
CA ASP A 557 -26.86 3.51 6.57
C ASP A 557 -25.72 4.51 6.42
N GLY A 558 -24.82 4.50 7.41
CA GLY A 558 -23.68 5.42 7.47
C GLY A 558 -24.04 6.88 7.76
N THR A 559 -25.33 7.21 7.92
CA THR A 559 -25.79 8.55 8.26
C THR A 559 -26.09 8.66 9.75
N VAL A 560 -25.48 9.64 10.44
CA VAL A 560 -25.74 9.89 11.87
C VAL A 560 -27.19 10.33 12.09
N ARG A 561 -27.92 9.60 12.95
CA ARG A 561 -29.33 9.88 13.29
C ARG A 561 -29.55 10.40 14.72
N GLY A 562 -28.53 10.37 15.58
CA GLY A 562 -28.62 10.93 16.93
C GLY A 562 -27.67 10.26 17.92
N LYS A 563 -27.89 10.48 19.22
CA LYS A 563 -27.18 9.82 20.32
C LYS A 563 -28.16 9.24 21.33
N VAL A 564 -27.83 8.10 21.93
CA VAL A 564 -28.60 7.46 23.00
C VAL A 564 -27.72 7.29 24.23
N GLN A 565 -28.24 7.69 25.39
CA GLN A 565 -27.56 7.53 26.67
C GLN A 565 -27.50 6.06 27.09
N GLY A 566 -26.49 5.70 27.89
CA GLY A 566 -26.38 4.37 28.46
C GLY A 566 -27.63 3.96 29.26
N GLY A 567 -28.19 2.79 28.98
CA GLY A 567 -29.46 2.32 29.52
C GLY A 567 -30.71 2.85 28.77
N GLY A 568 -30.53 3.67 27.73
CA GLY A 568 -31.61 4.25 26.93
C GLY A 568 -31.95 3.49 25.64
N THR A 569 -33.02 3.92 24.98
CA THR A 569 -33.51 3.36 23.71
C THR A 569 -33.77 4.44 22.65
N ALA A 570 -33.70 4.08 21.36
CA ALA A 570 -34.17 4.89 20.22
C ALA A 570 -34.95 4.04 19.23
N THR A 571 -35.89 4.62 18.49
CA THR A 571 -36.73 3.88 17.53
C THR A 571 -36.67 4.54 16.15
N PHE A 572 -36.57 3.74 15.10
CA PHE A 572 -36.52 4.17 13.70
C PHE A 572 -37.62 3.48 12.89
N THR A 573 -38.19 4.17 11.89
CA THR A 573 -39.22 3.63 11.00
C THR A 573 -38.68 3.55 9.58
N PHE A 574 -38.91 2.43 8.91
CA PHE A 574 -38.39 2.10 7.58
C PHE A 574 -39.49 1.57 6.67
N GLU A 575 -39.36 1.80 5.37
CA GLU A 575 -40.32 1.30 4.38
C GLU A 575 -40.33 -0.23 4.32
N MET A 576 -41.48 -0.85 4.03
CA MET A 576 -41.58 -2.32 4.01
C MET A 576 -40.65 -2.93 2.95
N GLY A 577 -39.83 -3.91 3.36
CA GLY A 577 -38.93 -4.63 2.46
C GLY A 577 -37.60 -3.94 2.16
N THR A 578 -37.30 -2.78 2.76
CA THR A 578 -35.97 -2.17 2.69
C THR A 578 -35.02 -2.79 3.71
N THR A 579 -33.73 -2.85 3.40
CA THR A 579 -32.68 -3.30 4.31
C THR A 579 -31.89 -2.10 4.81
N HIS A 580 -31.70 -2.00 6.12
CA HIS A 580 -30.98 -0.91 6.76
C HIS A 580 -29.90 -1.43 7.70
N THR A 581 -28.86 -0.63 7.90
CA THR A 581 -27.77 -0.92 8.83
C THR A 581 -27.85 0.02 10.01
N ILE A 582 -27.97 -0.51 11.23
CA ILE A 582 -27.94 0.24 12.48
C ILE A 582 -26.54 0.10 13.08
N GLN A 583 -25.84 1.20 13.28
CA GLN A 583 -24.50 1.21 13.85
C GLN A 583 -24.40 2.12 15.07
N VAL A 584 -23.65 1.69 16.09
CA VAL A 584 -23.30 2.47 17.28
C VAL A 584 -21.79 2.70 17.40
N ASP A 585 -21.39 3.69 18.20
CA ASP A 585 -19.99 3.96 18.53
C ASP A 585 -19.43 2.76 19.26
N SER A 586 -18.47 2.10 18.64
CA SER A 586 -17.99 0.84 19.18
C SER A 586 -17.09 0.98 20.40
N TYR A 587 -16.43 2.13 20.58
CA TYR A 587 -15.86 2.53 21.88
C TYR A 587 -16.49 3.83 22.36
N VAL A 588 -16.72 3.91 23.67
CA VAL A 588 -17.03 5.14 24.39
C VAL A 588 -15.96 5.34 25.47
N ASN A 589 -15.06 6.31 25.26
CA ASN A 589 -13.96 6.58 26.18
C ASN A 589 -14.47 7.31 27.43
N ALA A 590 -14.12 6.78 28.61
CA ALA A 590 -14.47 7.38 29.89
C ALA A 590 -13.32 8.25 30.44
N SER A 591 -12.07 7.82 30.25
CA SER A 591 -10.84 8.55 30.58
C SER A 591 -9.65 8.05 29.74
N SER A 592 -8.44 8.55 29.98
CA SER A 592 -7.22 8.05 29.32
C SER A 592 -6.86 6.60 29.72
N THR A 593 -7.49 6.07 30.77
CA THR A 593 -7.21 4.72 31.30
C THR A 593 -8.45 3.84 31.41
N GLU A 594 -9.62 4.33 31.02
CA GLU A 594 -10.90 3.60 31.11
C GLU A 594 -11.77 3.87 29.88
N ARG A 595 -12.37 2.82 29.28
CA ARG A 595 -13.28 2.91 28.14
C ARG A 595 -14.35 1.82 28.17
N TYR A 596 -15.40 1.99 27.39
CA TYR A 596 -16.47 1.00 27.22
C TYR A 596 -16.48 0.51 25.78
N HIS A 597 -16.62 -0.81 25.56
CA HIS A 597 -16.57 -1.42 24.23
C HIS A 597 -17.78 -2.30 23.95
N THR A 598 -18.38 -2.16 22.75
CA THR A 598 -19.41 -3.08 22.24
C THR A 598 -18.96 -3.73 20.91
N SER A 599 -19.17 -5.04 20.79
CA SER A 599 -19.00 -5.79 19.54
C SER A 599 -20.04 -6.92 19.46
N PRO A 600 -20.77 -7.09 18.34
CA PRO A 600 -20.77 -6.21 17.17
C PRO A 600 -21.38 -4.84 17.51
N ASN A 601 -20.94 -3.79 16.81
CA ASN A 601 -21.50 -2.44 16.93
C ASN A 601 -22.35 -2.06 15.70
N ILE A 602 -22.53 -2.97 14.76
CA ILE A 602 -23.39 -2.81 13.58
C ILE A 602 -24.31 -4.02 13.50
N GLN A 603 -25.59 -3.79 13.21
CA GLN A 603 -26.57 -4.83 12.96
C GLN A 603 -27.40 -4.47 11.74
N VAL A 604 -27.66 -5.46 10.90
CA VAL A 604 -28.51 -5.32 9.71
C VAL A 604 -29.95 -5.63 10.12
N VAL A 605 -30.89 -4.79 9.69
CA VAL A 605 -32.32 -4.95 9.95
C VAL A 605 -33.09 -4.92 8.63
N THR A 606 -34.01 -5.85 8.48
CA THR A 606 -34.83 -6.05 7.27
C THR A 606 -36.33 -6.12 7.57
N SER A 607 -36.68 -6.16 8.86
CA SER A 607 -38.04 -6.20 9.39
C SER A 607 -38.06 -5.62 10.81
N GLU A 608 -39.25 -5.56 11.42
CA GLU A 608 -39.41 -5.06 12.78
C GLU A 608 -38.55 -5.83 13.79
N ALA A 609 -37.76 -5.11 14.58
CA ALA A 609 -36.76 -5.72 15.46
C ALA A 609 -36.40 -4.83 16.66
N THR A 610 -35.96 -5.46 17.75
CA THR A 610 -35.23 -4.77 18.83
C THR A 610 -33.77 -5.20 18.82
N VAL A 611 -32.89 -4.24 18.55
CA VAL A 611 -31.44 -4.42 18.48
C VAL A 611 -30.81 -3.93 19.78
N THR A 612 -30.08 -4.79 20.49
CA THR A 612 -29.40 -4.41 21.75
C THR A 612 -27.89 -4.38 21.56
N PHE A 613 -27.25 -3.27 21.95
CA PHE A 613 -25.80 -3.12 22.00
C PHE A 613 -25.33 -3.09 23.46
N THR A 614 -24.48 -4.04 23.86
CA THR A 614 -23.99 -4.19 25.23
C THR A 614 -22.54 -3.78 25.34
N TYR A 615 -22.27 -2.74 26.12
CA TYR A 615 -20.93 -2.24 26.38
C TYR A 615 -20.29 -2.91 27.60
N LEU A 616 -19.05 -3.37 27.44
CA LEU A 616 -18.22 -3.89 28.51
C LEU A 616 -17.17 -2.86 28.92
N ARG A 617 -16.99 -2.67 30.23
CA ARG A 617 -15.96 -1.80 30.80
C ARG A 617 -14.57 -2.39 30.54
N GLN A 618 -13.66 -1.61 29.96
CA GLN A 618 -12.24 -1.93 29.73
C GLN A 618 -11.33 -0.92 30.41
N VAL A 619 -10.18 -1.37 30.91
CA VAL A 619 -9.16 -0.55 31.58
C VAL A 619 -7.79 -0.76 30.95
N TYR A 620 -6.94 0.27 31.04
CA TYR A 620 -5.62 0.28 30.43
C TYR A 620 -4.58 -0.41 31.33
N ILE A 621 -3.92 -1.43 30.79
CA ILE A 621 -2.85 -2.19 31.45
C ILE A 621 -1.56 -1.98 30.66
N LEU A 622 -0.53 -1.44 31.31
CA LEU A 622 0.78 -1.20 30.70
C LEU A 622 1.79 -2.22 31.25
N PHE A 623 2.37 -3.02 30.38
CA PHE A 623 3.55 -3.81 30.70
C PHE A 623 4.79 -3.03 30.27
N GLN A 624 5.67 -2.78 31.22
CA GLN A 624 6.92 -2.07 30.96
C GLN A 624 8.07 -2.73 31.72
N GLN A 625 9.27 -2.18 31.51
CA GLN A 625 10.48 -2.61 32.18
C GLN A 625 11.22 -1.41 32.75
N ASN A 626 12.04 -1.67 33.76
CA ASN A 626 13.01 -0.71 34.26
C ASN A 626 14.35 -1.42 34.50
N GLY A 627 15.47 -0.71 34.29
CA GLY A 627 16.81 -1.23 34.53
C GLY A 627 17.44 -2.07 33.39
N SER A 628 16.74 -2.26 32.26
CA SER A 628 17.34 -2.78 31.03
C SER A 628 17.51 -1.67 29.99
N GLY A 629 18.71 -1.58 29.41
CA GLY A 629 19.05 -0.63 28.34
C GLY A 629 18.51 -1.03 26.96
N LYS A 630 17.84 -2.18 26.86
CA LYS A 630 17.20 -2.68 25.63
C LYS A 630 15.80 -3.24 25.92
N PRO A 631 14.84 -3.12 24.99
CA PRO A 631 13.55 -3.78 25.11
C PRO A 631 13.69 -5.28 25.40
N VAL A 632 13.02 -5.75 26.44
CA VAL A 632 13.01 -7.15 26.88
C VAL A 632 11.70 -7.78 26.44
N PRO A 633 11.70 -9.03 25.93
CA PRO A 633 10.46 -9.71 25.63
C PRO A 633 9.69 -10.09 26.90
N ALA A 634 8.37 -9.98 26.84
CA ALA A 634 7.45 -10.55 27.80
C ALA A 634 6.40 -11.37 27.06
N THR A 635 6.03 -12.51 27.62
CA THR A 635 4.91 -13.32 27.12
C THR A 635 3.66 -12.87 27.85
N ILE A 636 2.65 -12.40 27.13
CA ILE A 636 1.34 -12.05 27.67
C ILE A 636 0.30 -12.91 26.94
N ASP A 637 -0.47 -13.68 27.70
CA ASP A 637 -1.47 -14.66 27.22
C ASP A 637 -0.93 -15.57 26.10
N GLY A 638 0.29 -16.08 26.29
CA GLY A 638 0.95 -16.99 25.35
C GLY A 638 1.62 -16.31 24.14
N THR A 639 1.46 -15.00 23.95
CA THR A 639 2.07 -14.24 22.85
C THR A 639 3.27 -13.44 23.34
N ILE A 640 4.37 -13.46 22.59
CA ILE A 640 5.59 -12.72 22.93
C ILE A 640 5.50 -11.28 22.40
N TYR A 641 5.71 -10.32 23.29
CA TYR A 641 5.74 -8.89 22.98
C TYR A 641 7.06 -8.27 23.40
N THR A 642 7.48 -7.24 22.68
CA THR A 642 8.62 -6.38 23.04
C THR A 642 8.13 -5.22 23.90
N LEU A 643 8.74 -5.02 25.08
CA LEU A 643 8.32 -3.98 26.03
C LEU A 643 8.82 -2.57 25.65
N PRO A 644 8.08 -1.48 25.98
CA PRO A 644 6.79 -1.49 26.65
C PRO A 644 5.64 -1.88 25.70
N VAL A 645 4.65 -2.60 26.22
CA VAL A 645 3.42 -2.97 25.49
C VAL A 645 2.22 -2.70 26.39
N SER A 646 1.09 -2.29 25.81
CA SER A 646 -0.12 -2.01 26.58
C SER A 646 -1.35 -2.66 25.98
N PHE A 647 -2.30 -3.00 26.85
CA PHE A 647 -3.55 -3.63 26.48
C PHE A 647 -4.74 -2.91 27.12
N TRP A 648 -5.87 -2.91 26.42
CA TRP A 648 -7.16 -2.56 26.98
C TRP A 648 -7.89 -3.85 27.32
N TRP A 649 -7.92 -4.21 28.59
CA TRP A 649 -8.52 -5.45 29.06
C TRP A 649 -9.86 -5.19 29.76
N THR A 650 -10.79 -6.11 29.57
CA THR A 650 -12.13 -6.03 30.16
C THR A 650 -12.05 -6.16 31.68
N SER A 651 -12.71 -5.27 32.41
CA SER A 651 -12.79 -5.36 33.87
C SER A 651 -13.41 -6.70 34.27
N GLY A 652 -12.69 -7.48 35.07
CA GLY A 652 -13.05 -8.83 35.52
C GLY A 652 -12.33 -9.96 34.78
N SER A 653 -11.60 -9.69 33.68
CA SER A 653 -10.85 -10.73 32.97
C SER A 653 -9.56 -11.12 33.71
N ASN A 654 -9.11 -12.36 33.49
CA ASN A 654 -7.85 -12.88 34.01
C ASN A 654 -6.84 -13.06 32.88
N HIS A 655 -5.63 -12.56 33.07
CA HIS A 655 -4.58 -12.58 32.07
C HIS A 655 -3.28 -13.11 32.65
N SER A 656 -2.60 -13.96 31.91
CA SER A 656 -1.31 -14.52 32.31
C SER A 656 -0.18 -13.74 31.65
N PHE A 657 0.90 -13.51 32.39
CA PHE A 657 2.11 -12.92 31.84
C PHE A 657 3.37 -13.49 32.48
N THR A 658 4.47 -13.45 31.72
CA THR A 658 5.80 -13.83 32.16
C THR A 658 6.83 -12.91 31.51
N TYR A 659 7.71 -12.33 32.31
CA TYR A 659 8.85 -11.54 31.84
C TYR A 659 10.03 -12.47 31.53
N ALA A 660 10.84 -12.17 30.51
CA ALA A 660 12.03 -12.96 30.23
C ALA A 660 13.02 -12.91 31.40
N GLY A 661 13.41 -14.07 31.93
CA GLY A 661 14.25 -14.14 33.12
C GLY A 661 15.67 -13.60 32.92
N ASN A 662 16.24 -13.81 31.72
CA ASN A 662 17.52 -13.21 31.32
C ASN A 662 17.49 -12.80 29.85
N LEU A 663 18.11 -11.68 29.54
CA LEU A 663 18.39 -11.26 28.16
C LEU A 663 19.88 -11.04 28.01
N THR A 664 20.55 -11.88 27.23
CA THR A 664 22.00 -11.78 27.00
C THR A 664 22.25 -11.14 25.64
N ASP A 665 23.07 -10.09 25.65
CA ASP A 665 23.48 -9.31 24.50
C ASP A 665 25.01 -9.31 24.46
N GLY A 666 25.56 -10.31 23.77
CA GLY A 666 27.00 -10.59 23.77
C GLY A 666 27.50 -10.91 25.18
N ARG A 667 28.26 -9.99 25.77
CA ARG A 667 28.86 -10.14 27.11
C ARG A 667 28.21 -9.25 28.18
N THR A 668 27.06 -8.65 27.88
CA THR A 668 26.20 -7.96 28.84
C THR A 668 24.90 -8.76 28.95
N ARG A 669 24.33 -8.89 30.16
CA ARG A 669 23.01 -9.49 30.34
C ARG A 669 22.14 -8.67 31.29
N TYR A 670 20.84 -8.69 31.05
CA TYR A 670 19.83 -8.11 31.92
C TYR A 670 19.13 -9.24 32.65
N LEU A 671 19.24 -9.26 33.98
CA LEU A 671 18.65 -10.29 34.84
C LEU A 671 17.40 -9.74 35.50
N LEU A 672 16.28 -10.43 35.36
CA LEU A 672 15.03 -10.07 36.03
C LEU A 672 15.22 -10.23 37.55
N VAL A 673 14.93 -9.16 38.28
CA VAL A 673 15.04 -9.09 39.74
C VAL A 673 13.67 -9.28 40.37
N ASP A 674 12.66 -8.57 39.87
CA ASP A 674 11.30 -8.60 40.42
C ASP A 674 10.28 -8.13 39.38
N VAL A 675 8.99 -8.38 39.63
CA VAL A 675 7.88 -7.86 38.82
C VAL A 675 6.84 -7.24 39.75
N SER A 676 6.41 -6.02 39.44
CA SER A 676 5.54 -5.23 40.34
C SER A 676 4.14 -5.81 40.56
N SER A 677 3.77 -6.91 39.90
CA SER A 677 2.47 -7.58 40.05
C SER A 677 2.61 -9.07 39.75
N ARG A 678 1.70 -9.87 40.31
CA ARG A 678 1.69 -11.33 40.13
C ARG A 678 0.89 -11.75 38.91
N SER A 679 1.33 -12.83 38.28
CA SER A 679 0.62 -13.53 37.21
C SER A 679 -0.09 -14.77 37.81
N PRO A 680 -1.35 -15.05 37.44
CA PRO A 680 -2.20 -14.26 36.54
C PRO A 680 -2.72 -12.97 37.18
N LEU A 681 -2.92 -11.93 36.37
CA LEU A 681 -3.53 -10.66 36.75
C LEU A 681 -5.04 -10.71 36.55
N THR A 682 -5.81 -10.50 37.62
CA THR A 682 -7.24 -10.17 37.53
C THR A 682 -7.41 -8.68 37.33
N VAL A 683 -8.00 -8.30 36.21
CA VAL A 683 -8.15 -6.90 35.81
C VAL A 683 -9.30 -6.26 36.55
N THR A 684 -9.03 -5.37 37.51
CA THR A 684 -10.07 -4.64 38.25
C THR A 684 -10.03 -3.14 37.99
N GLY A 685 -8.85 -2.62 37.64
CA GLY A 685 -8.60 -1.22 37.32
C GLY A 685 -7.34 -1.05 36.48
N PRO A 686 -7.06 0.19 36.03
CA PRO A 686 -5.84 0.48 35.30
C PRO A 686 -4.61 0.17 36.14
N LEU A 687 -3.59 -0.42 35.50
CA LEU A 687 -2.40 -0.88 36.21
C LEU A 687 -1.18 -0.84 35.30
N THR A 688 -0.03 -0.48 35.87
CA THR A 688 1.27 -0.64 35.21
C THR A 688 2.03 -1.77 35.86
N VAL A 689 2.28 -2.85 35.12
CA VAL A 689 3.13 -3.96 35.53
C VAL A 689 4.55 -3.69 35.03
N THR A 690 5.51 -3.64 35.95
CA THR A 690 6.91 -3.30 35.65
C THR A 690 7.81 -4.47 36.01
N GLY A 691 8.54 -5.00 35.03
CA GLY A 691 9.66 -5.91 35.26
C GLY A 691 10.91 -5.12 35.61
N LEU A 692 11.46 -5.37 36.80
CA LEU A 692 12.70 -4.74 37.27
C LEU A 692 13.88 -5.62 36.90
N TYR A 693 14.82 -5.07 36.14
CA TYR A 693 16.04 -5.76 35.72
C TYR A 693 17.27 -5.11 36.34
N LYS A 694 18.29 -5.93 36.57
CA LYS A 694 19.65 -5.44 36.82
C LYS A 694 20.57 -5.80 35.66
N THR A 695 21.48 -4.90 35.33
CA THR A 695 22.51 -5.13 34.32
C THR A 695 23.67 -5.89 34.94
N GLN A 696 24.15 -6.92 34.27
CA GLN A 696 25.36 -7.65 34.61
C GLN A 696 26.32 -7.69 33.42
N HIS A 697 27.62 -7.67 33.71
CA HIS A 697 28.68 -7.76 32.72
C HIS A 697 29.53 -9.01 32.95
N MET A 698 29.91 -9.67 31.86
CA MET A 698 30.77 -10.86 31.91
C MET A 698 32.23 -10.41 32.11
N LEU A 699 32.86 -10.97 33.13
CA LEU A 699 34.30 -10.97 33.32
C LEU A 699 34.85 -12.31 32.83
N ASN A 700 35.73 -12.26 31.85
CA ASN A 700 36.41 -13.46 31.36
C ASN A 700 37.89 -13.42 31.75
N LEU A 701 38.33 -14.41 32.53
CA LEU A 701 39.71 -14.57 32.96
C LEU A 701 40.39 -15.67 32.16
N SER A 702 41.62 -15.42 31.76
CA SER A 702 42.48 -16.43 31.14
C SER A 702 43.94 -16.20 31.51
N THR A 703 44.81 -17.13 31.14
CA THR A 703 46.26 -17.03 31.31
C THR A 703 46.95 -16.94 29.96
N ILE A 704 48.15 -16.36 29.94
CA ILE A 704 49.14 -16.57 28.87
C ILE A 704 50.36 -17.22 29.54
N PRO A 705 50.81 -18.42 29.13
CA PRO A 705 50.22 -19.32 28.13
C PRO A 705 48.77 -19.72 28.46
N SER A 706 47.96 -20.00 27.43
CA SER A 706 46.54 -20.37 27.60
C SER A 706 46.42 -21.68 28.38
N GLY A 707 45.52 -21.72 29.37
CA GLY A 707 45.25 -22.91 30.19
C GLY A 707 46.33 -23.24 31.24
N LEU A 708 47.32 -22.36 31.46
CA LEU A 708 48.42 -22.60 32.39
C LEU A 708 47.95 -22.86 33.83
N THR A 709 46.95 -22.12 34.30
CA THR A 709 46.35 -22.31 35.62
C THR A 709 44.92 -21.79 35.63
N HIS A 710 44.10 -22.27 36.56
CA HIS A 710 42.75 -21.75 36.78
C HIS A 710 42.82 -20.46 37.59
N ILE A 711 42.10 -19.43 37.14
CA ILE A 711 41.94 -18.18 37.87
C ILE A 711 40.49 -18.11 38.34
N GLU A 712 40.29 -18.02 39.65
CA GLU A 712 38.98 -17.83 40.24
C GLU A 712 38.43 -16.44 39.92
N GLY A 713 37.12 -16.35 39.65
CA GLY A 713 36.43 -15.08 39.45
C GLY A 713 35.94 -14.80 38.03
N SER A 714 36.07 -15.73 37.08
CA SER A 714 35.33 -15.63 35.81
C SER A 714 33.82 -15.76 36.06
N GLY A 715 33.02 -14.88 35.47
CA GLY A 715 31.57 -14.93 35.63
C GLY A 715 30.85 -13.61 35.39
N TRP A 716 29.55 -13.61 35.70
CA TRP A 716 28.69 -12.45 35.56
C TRP A 716 28.63 -11.65 36.87
N TYR A 717 28.93 -10.37 36.79
CA TYR A 717 28.90 -9.45 37.94
C TYR A 717 27.90 -8.33 37.70
N ASP A 718 27.29 -7.82 38.77
CA ASP A 718 26.39 -6.67 38.70
C ASP A 718 27.15 -5.44 38.19
N SER A 719 26.50 -4.61 37.38
CA SER A 719 27.10 -3.38 36.86
C SER A 719 27.58 -2.49 38.00
N GLY A 720 28.83 -2.00 37.91
CA GLY A 720 29.50 -1.25 38.98
C GLY A 720 30.20 -2.09 40.06
N SER A 721 30.12 -3.42 40.00
CA SER A 721 30.86 -4.29 40.93
C SER A 721 32.36 -4.10 40.78
N ARG A 722 33.08 -4.10 41.91
CA ARG A 722 34.56 -4.14 41.95
C ARG A 722 35.01 -5.56 42.26
N VAL A 723 35.76 -6.16 41.35
CA VAL A 723 36.25 -7.53 41.47
C VAL A 723 37.76 -7.51 41.64
N ARG A 724 38.27 -8.15 42.70
CA ARG A 724 39.71 -8.28 42.96
C ARG A 724 40.23 -9.58 42.36
N LEU A 725 41.12 -9.47 41.38
CA LEU A 725 41.70 -10.59 40.65
C LEU A 725 43.09 -10.93 41.19
N ASN A 726 43.34 -12.21 41.44
CA ASN A 726 44.61 -12.70 41.95
C ASN A 726 45.17 -13.80 41.04
N ALA A 727 46.35 -13.59 40.48
CA ALA A 727 47.04 -14.56 39.64
C ALA A 727 47.83 -15.52 40.55
N PRO A 728 47.51 -16.83 40.58
CA PRO A 728 48.18 -17.77 41.48
C PRO A 728 49.63 -18.08 41.02
N PRO A 729 50.55 -18.39 41.94
CA PRO A 729 51.90 -18.81 41.54
C PRO A 729 51.87 -20.10 40.72
N VAL A 730 52.70 -20.19 39.66
CA VAL A 730 52.82 -21.37 38.80
C VAL A 730 54.28 -21.79 38.66
N SER A 731 54.59 -23.07 38.87
CA SER A 731 55.96 -23.60 38.75
C SER A 731 56.53 -23.41 37.33
N GLY A 732 57.78 -22.95 37.22
CA GLY A 732 58.46 -22.71 35.94
C GLY A 732 58.12 -21.38 35.25
N TYR A 733 57.22 -20.58 35.84
CA TYR A 733 56.80 -19.30 35.31
C TYR A 733 56.84 -18.21 36.40
N THR A 734 57.08 -16.97 35.99
CA THR A 734 56.84 -15.80 36.85
C THR A 734 55.61 -15.05 36.35
N PHE A 735 54.75 -14.62 37.26
CA PHE A 735 53.72 -13.64 36.89
C PHE A 735 54.42 -12.37 36.40
N ARG A 736 54.03 -11.88 35.23
CA ARG A 736 54.58 -10.68 34.60
C ARG A 736 53.64 -9.50 34.78
N ALA A 737 52.40 -9.65 34.34
CA ALA A 737 51.40 -8.59 34.37
C ALA A 737 49.98 -9.14 34.17
N TRP A 738 49.00 -8.35 34.58
CA TRP A 738 47.63 -8.45 34.10
C TRP A 738 47.47 -7.63 32.83
N MET A 739 46.78 -8.15 31.84
CA MET A 739 46.29 -7.40 30.69
C MET A 739 44.78 -7.28 30.80
N VAL A 740 44.28 -6.10 31.18
CA VAL A 740 42.86 -5.80 31.35
C VAL A 740 42.41 -4.94 30.17
N ASP A 741 41.57 -5.51 29.29
CA ASP A 741 41.10 -4.91 28.04
C ASP A 741 42.21 -4.28 27.18
N GLY A 742 43.37 -4.94 27.13
CA GLY A 742 44.52 -4.49 26.36
C GLY A 742 45.46 -3.52 27.09
N SER A 743 45.11 -3.06 28.30
CA SER A 743 46.01 -2.27 29.14
C SER A 743 46.78 -3.19 30.11
N GLU A 744 48.11 -3.05 30.15
CA GLU A 744 48.99 -3.87 30.98
C GLU A 744 49.17 -3.24 32.38
N THR A 745 49.14 -4.06 33.43
CA THR A 745 49.36 -3.65 34.83
C THR A 745 50.18 -4.72 35.56
N THR A 746 51.28 -4.32 36.20
CA THR A 746 52.20 -5.25 36.88
C THR A 746 51.81 -5.59 38.31
N SER A 747 50.80 -4.93 38.87
CA SER A 747 50.27 -5.22 40.22
C SER A 747 49.52 -6.55 40.25
N ASN A 748 49.81 -7.40 41.25
CA ASN A 748 49.02 -8.60 41.57
C ASN A 748 48.79 -8.65 43.09
N PRO A 749 47.54 -8.57 43.57
CA PRO A 749 46.28 -8.56 42.82
C PRO A 749 45.97 -7.25 42.08
N VAL A 750 45.01 -7.29 41.15
CA VAL A 750 44.45 -6.12 40.43
C VAL A 750 42.94 -6.00 40.70
N GLU A 751 42.41 -4.78 40.81
CA GLU A 751 40.98 -4.51 40.98
C GLU A 751 40.36 -4.05 39.66
N VAL A 752 39.24 -4.66 39.25
CA VAL A 752 38.53 -4.35 38.00
C VAL A 752 37.10 -3.95 38.32
N THR A 753 36.68 -2.79 37.83
CA THR A 753 35.28 -2.33 37.90
C THR A 753 34.50 -2.81 36.68
N LEU A 754 33.38 -3.49 36.91
CA LEU A 754 32.52 -4.09 35.89
C LEU A 754 31.40 -3.12 35.50
N ASP A 755 31.73 -1.97 34.92
CA ASP A 755 30.76 -1.04 34.27
C ASP A 755 30.46 -1.42 32.81
N SER A 756 31.26 -2.33 32.25
CA SER A 756 31.13 -2.91 30.91
C SER A 756 31.69 -4.34 30.94
N PRO A 757 31.47 -5.17 29.90
CA PRO A 757 32.16 -6.45 29.81
C PRO A 757 33.68 -6.26 29.80
N ARG A 758 34.39 -7.11 30.54
CA ARG A 758 35.85 -7.01 30.73
C ARG A 758 36.52 -8.33 30.39
N VAL A 759 37.72 -8.26 29.82
CA VAL A 759 38.64 -9.39 29.69
C VAL A 759 39.89 -9.07 30.48
N ALA A 760 40.28 -9.97 31.37
CA ALA A 760 41.54 -9.86 32.09
C ALA A 760 42.37 -11.13 31.87
N VAL A 761 43.61 -10.95 31.43
CA VAL A 761 44.52 -12.05 31.13
C VAL A 761 45.74 -11.96 32.06
N ALA A 762 45.99 -13.00 32.84
CA ALA A 762 47.22 -13.10 33.64
C ALA A 762 48.36 -13.58 32.73
N ILE A 763 49.33 -12.71 32.50
CA ILE A 763 50.50 -13.02 31.69
C ILE A 763 51.59 -13.58 32.58
N TYR A 764 51.98 -14.81 32.29
CA TYR A 764 53.10 -15.50 32.91
C TYR A 764 54.25 -15.58 31.91
N GLN A 765 55.43 -15.21 32.36
CA GLN A 765 56.65 -15.34 31.59
C GLN A 765 57.36 -16.63 32.01
N SER A 766 57.64 -17.48 31.02
CA SER A 766 58.44 -18.69 31.22
C SER A 766 59.83 -18.29 31.71
N LEU A 767 60.31 -18.94 32.75
CA LEU A 767 61.70 -18.82 33.19
C LEU A 767 62.54 -19.82 32.38
N GLY A 768 62.82 -19.52 31.10
CA GLY A 768 63.69 -20.34 30.24
C GLY A 768 63.44 -20.24 28.73
N SER A 769 64.28 -20.89 27.92
CA SER A 769 64.14 -21.05 26.46
C SER A 769 63.05 -22.07 26.09
N TYR A 770 62.31 -21.86 24.99
CA TYR A 770 61.20 -22.72 24.58
C TYR A 770 61.14 -22.97 23.05
N ASP A 771 60.50 -24.06 22.63
CA ASP A 771 60.33 -24.43 21.21
C ASP A 771 58.92 -24.07 20.70
N VAL A 772 58.81 -23.57 19.47
CA VAL A 772 57.55 -23.13 18.82
C VAL A 772 57.38 -23.81 17.47
N THR A 773 56.27 -24.50 17.26
CA THR A 773 55.91 -25.11 15.97
C THR A 773 54.74 -24.37 15.33
N VAL A 774 54.86 -23.99 14.05
CA VAL A 774 53.77 -23.38 13.27
C VAL A 774 53.30 -24.38 12.20
N ARG A 775 51.97 -24.63 12.13
CA ARG A 775 51.31 -25.54 11.18
C ARG A 775 50.24 -24.79 10.39
N ALA A 776 49.79 -25.35 9.26
CA ALA A 776 48.63 -24.85 8.53
C ALA A 776 47.71 -26.01 8.12
N ILE A 777 46.39 -25.80 8.20
CA ILE A 777 45.37 -26.79 7.83
C ILE A 777 44.30 -26.18 6.91
N TYR A 778 43.77 -26.98 6.00
CA TYR A 778 42.62 -26.62 5.19
C TYR A 778 41.32 -27.04 5.89
N ALA A 779 40.51 -26.06 6.29
CA ALA A 779 39.36 -26.29 7.18
C ALA A 779 38.33 -27.33 6.69
N PRO A 780 37.99 -27.38 5.38
CA PRO A 780 36.99 -28.33 4.87
C PRO A 780 37.39 -29.81 4.96
N THR A 781 38.68 -30.14 4.85
CA THR A 781 39.15 -31.54 4.91
C THR A 781 39.92 -31.86 6.21
N GLY A 782 40.39 -30.84 6.92
CA GLY A 782 41.25 -31.00 8.10
C GLY A 782 42.69 -31.41 7.77
N GLU A 783 43.04 -31.52 6.49
CA GLU A 783 44.37 -31.92 6.03
C GLU A 783 45.39 -30.77 6.19
N GLU A 784 46.66 -31.13 6.37
CA GLU A 784 47.75 -30.15 6.38
C GLU A 784 47.94 -29.50 5.01
N THR A 785 48.19 -28.19 5.01
CA THR A 785 48.55 -27.43 3.82
C THR A 785 49.87 -26.68 4.04
N GLU A 786 50.57 -26.35 2.96
CA GLU A 786 51.78 -25.54 3.01
C GLU A 786 51.42 -24.06 2.91
N ALA A 787 51.79 -23.26 3.92
CA ALA A 787 51.62 -21.82 3.90
C ALA A 787 52.91 -21.12 4.33
N GLN A 788 53.17 -19.93 3.78
CA GLN A 788 54.23 -19.08 4.30
C GLN A 788 53.78 -18.39 5.59
N PHE A 789 54.74 -18.14 6.48
CA PHE A 789 54.54 -17.28 7.64
C PHE A 789 55.80 -16.46 7.90
N ILE A 790 55.62 -15.28 8.49
CA ILE A 790 56.71 -14.38 8.88
C ILE A 790 56.90 -14.50 10.38
N TRP A 791 58.12 -14.75 10.82
CA TRP A 791 58.55 -14.70 12.22
C TRP A 791 59.56 -13.57 12.39
N ASP A 792 59.19 -12.52 13.13
CA ASP A 792 59.99 -11.30 13.34
C ASP A 792 60.64 -10.74 12.07
N GLY A 793 59.86 -10.66 10.99
CA GLY A 793 60.31 -10.12 9.71
C GLY A 793 61.03 -11.12 8.79
N LYS A 794 61.26 -12.37 9.22
CA LYS A 794 61.85 -13.43 8.38
C LYS A 794 60.81 -14.46 7.97
N THR A 795 60.80 -14.85 6.69
CA THR A 795 59.81 -15.79 6.13
C THR A 795 60.22 -17.25 6.29
N TYR A 796 59.25 -18.08 6.64
CA TYR A 796 59.33 -19.53 6.81
C TYR A 796 58.10 -20.21 6.14
N THR A 797 58.12 -21.53 6.00
CA THR A 797 57.02 -22.32 5.40
C THR A 797 56.57 -23.41 6.37
N THR A 798 55.27 -23.58 6.57
CA THR A 798 54.69 -24.60 7.46
C THR A 798 54.79 -26.02 6.86
N PRO A 799 54.88 -27.07 7.70
CA PRO A 799 55.11 -27.01 9.14
C PRO A 799 56.58 -26.68 9.48
N TYR A 800 56.81 -25.82 10.48
CA TYR A 800 58.18 -25.45 10.90
C TYR A 800 58.30 -25.30 12.40
N THR A 801 59.43 -25.73 12.98
CA THR A 801 59.73 -25.60 14.41
C THR A 801 60.94 -24.71 14.66
N LEU A 802 60.73 -23.63 15.41
CA LEU A 802 61.75 -22.72 15.93
C LEU A 802 62.19 -23.21 17.31
N ARG A 803 63.49 -23.42 17.52
CA ARG A 803 64.02 -24.03 18.75
C ARG A 803 64.70 -23.01 19.66
N SER A 804 64.65 -23.27 20.97
CA SER A 804 65.34 -22.52 22.02
C SER A 804 65.12 -21.00 21.94
N VAL A 805 63.90 -20.61 21.62
CA VAL A 805 63.46 -19.23 21.49
C VAL A 805 63.36 -18.57 22.86
N THR A 806 63.71 -17.29 22.96
CA THR A 806 63.69 -16.51 24.21
C THR A 806 63.08 -15.14 23.98
N GLY A 807 62.12 -14.73 24.80
CA GLY A 807 61.50 -13.40 24.71
C GLY A 807 60.08 -13.44 24.16
N SER A 808 59.66 -12.42 23.41
CA SER A 808 58.33 -12.35 22.79
C SER A 808 58.51 -12.04 21.31
N HIS A 809 57.78 -12.74 20.46
CA HIS A 809 57.99 -12.74 19.01
C HIS A 809 56.67 -12.54 18.26
N THR A 810 56.71 -12.01 17.05
CA THR A 810 55.52 -11.82 16.21
C THR A 810 55.50 -12.84 15.08
N VAL A 811 54.39 -13.56 14.95
CA VAL A 811 54.11 -14.44 13.80
C VAL A 811 52.99 -13.85 12.95
N VAL A 812 53.17 -13.86 11.63
CA VAL A 812 52.17 -13.42 10.65
C VAL A 812 51.95 -14.52 9.61
N ALA A 813 50.75 -15.09 9.56
CA ALA A 813 50.39 -16.05 8.51
C ALA A 813 50.21 -15.34 7.15
N ALA A 814 50.61 -15.99 6.05
CA ALA A 814 50.35 -15.48 4.72
C ALA A 814 48.84 -15.46 4.41
N ALA A 815 48.42 -14.49 3.59
CA ALA A 815 47.02 -14.32 3.20
C ALA A 815 46.45 -15.54 2.47
N THR A 816 47.31 -16.29 1.78
CA THR A 816 46.95 -17.55 1.12
C THR A 816 47.95 -18.66 1.42
N ASP A 817 47.47 -19.90 1.41
CA ASP A 817 48.35 -21.07 1.36
C ASP A 817 48.87 -21.29 -0.08
N LYS A 818 49.69 -22.32 -0.29
CA LYS A 818 50.26 -22.68 -1.59
C LYS A 818 49.19 -23.10 -2.62
N ALA A 819 48.05 -23.61 -2.15
CA ALA A 819 46.92 -24.02 -2.98
C ALA A 819 45.97 -22.85 -3.32
N GLY A 820 46.22 -21.65 -2.77
CA GLY A 820 45.44 -20.44 -3.01
C GLY A 820 44.24 -20.27 -2.07
N HIS A 821 44.06 -21.15 -1.08
CA HIS A 821 43.05 -21.01 -0.04
C HIS A 821 43.34 -19.77 0.82
N THR A 822 42.30 -19.14 1.37
CA THR A 822 42.44 -17.87 2.09
C THR A 822 42.58 -18.07 3.60
N PHE A 823 43.49 -17.34 4.24
CA PHE A 823 43.65 -17.40 5.68
C PHE A 823 42.34 -17.01 6.37
N SER A 824 41.82 -17.89 7.21
CA SER A 824 40.57 -17.69 7.95
C SER A 824 40.82 -17.21 9.38
N LYS A 825 41.62 -17.95 10.15
CA LYS A 825 41.95 -17.66 11.56
C LYS A 825 43.08 -18.54 12.06
N TRP A 826 43.62 -18.23 13.23
CA TRP A 826 44.40 -19.20 14.01
C TRP A 826 43.47 -20.16 14.75
N GLN A 827 43.85 -21.42 14.90
CA GLN A 827 42.99 -22.44 15.52
C GLN A 827 42.58 -22.09 16.96
N ASP A 828 43.46 -21.44 17.69
CA ASP A 828 43.32 -21.07 19.11
C ASP A 828 42.84 -19.61 19.32
N ILE A 829 42.53 -18.86 18.24
CA ILE A 829 42.05 -17.48 18.31
C ILE A 829 40.76 -17.33 17.49
N ALA A 830 39.75 -16.68 18.05
CA ALA A 830 38.46 -16.46 17.37
C ALA A 830 38.50 -15.33 16.31
N SER A 831 39.48 -14.42 16.39
CA SER A 831 39.67 -13.34 15.41
C SER A 831 40.32 -13.85 14.11
N ASN A 832 40.04 -13.16 13.01
CA ASN A 832 40.61 -13.40 11.68
C ASN A 832 41.94 -12.66 11.46
N THR A 833 42.63 -12.27 12.54
CA THR A 833 43.89 -11.52 12.45
C THR A 833 45.03 -12.47 12.09
N SER A 834 45.72 -12.21 10.97
CA SER A 834 46.85 -13.04 10.52
C SER A 834 48.10 -12.88 11.37
N SER A 835 48.27 -11.72 12.03
CA SER A 835 49.38 -11.41 12.94
C SER A 835 49.02 -11.68 14.40
N ARG A 836 49.96 -12.27 15.17
CA ARG A 836 49.86 -12.45 16.63
C ARG A 836 51.23 -12.51 17.31
N THR A 837 51.24 -12.24 18.61
CA THR A 837 52.44 -12.35 19.45
C THR A 837 52.52 -13.72 20.12
N ILE A 838 53.71 -14.33 20.12
CA ILE A 838 54.06 -15.60 20.76
C ILE A 838 55.10 -15.34 21.85
N SER A 839 54.77 -15.73 23.09
CA SER A 839 55.61 -15.56 24.29
C SER A 839 55.80 -16.86 25.06
N SER A 840 55.45 -18.00 24.44
CA SER A 840 55.54 -19.33 25.04
C SER A 840 55.72 -20.43 23.98
N GLY A 841 56.29 -21.57 24.37
CA GLY A 841 56.42 -22.73 23.51
C GLY A 841 55.08 -23.43 23.23
N GLY A 842 54.95 -24.08 22.08
CA GLY A 842 53.73 -24.78 21.67
C GLY A 842 53.52 -24.87 20.17
N VAL A 843 52.39 -25.46 19.76
CA VAL A 843 51.97 -25.60 18.35
C VAL A 843 50.90 -24.56 18.02
N TYR A 844 51.13 -23.78 16.96
CA TYR A 844 50.22 -22.75 16.48
C TYR A 844 49.76 -23.07 15.06
N THR A 845 48.47 -23.30 14.88
CA THR A 845 47.91 -23.77 13.60
C THR A 845 47.12 -22.66 12.90
N ALA A 846 47.54 -22.27 11.69
CA ALA A 846 46.78 -21.40 10.81
C ALA A 846 45.71 -22.19 10.04
N ILE A 847 44.47 -21.68 10.01
CA ILE A 847 43.35 -22.31 9.31
C ILE A 847 43.08 -21.54 8.02
N TYR A 848 43.05 -22.28 6.90
CA TYR A 848 42.74 -21.76 5.58
C TYR A 848 41.39 -22.28 5.08
N GLY A 849 40.62 -21.39 4.45
CA GLY A 849 39.28 -21.63 3.90
C GLY A 849 39.23 -21.49 2.38
N PRO A 850 38.12 -21.86 1.73
CA PRO A 850 38.03 -21.84 0.27
C PRO A 850 38.28 -20.45 -0.34
N VAL A 851 38.64 -20.41 -1.63
CA VAL A 851 38.86 -19.16 -2.37
C VAL A 851 37.53 -18.41 -2.52
N GLU A 852 37.39 -17.22 -1.91
CA GLU A 852 36.24 -16.36 -2.19
C GLU A 852 36.39 -15.71 -3.57
N ARG A 853 35.74 -16.29 -4.59
CA ARG A 853 35.56 -15.66 -5.90
C ARG A 853 34.30 -14.78 -5.87
N GLY A 854 34.42 -13.51 -6.30
CA GLY A 854 33.29 -12.59 -6.33
C GLY A 854 33.68 -11.18 -6.76
N PHE A 855 32.87 -10.18 -6.39
CA PHE A 855 33.15 -8.78 -6.69
C PHE A 855 32.76 -7.88 -5.51
N SER A 856 33.27 -6.65 -5.51
CA SER A 856 32.81 -5.57 -4.63
C SER A 856 32.08 -4.49 -5.44
N ILE A 857 31.22 -3.70 -4.80
CA ILE A 857 30.42 -2.63 -5.42
C ILE A 857 30.56 -1.33 -4.62
N SER A 858 30.64 -0.20 -5.34
CA SER A 858 30.62 1.15 -4.78
C SER A 858 29.80 2.10 -5.66
N ILE A 859 29.32 3.21 -5.09
CA ILE A 859 28.54 4.25 -5.80
C ILE A 859 29.05 5.65 -5.44
N SER A 860 29.07 6.57 -6.41
CA SER A 860 29.48 7.96 -6.19
C SER A 860 28.71 8.96 -7.07
N PRO A 861 28.31 10.14 -6.56
CA PRO A 861 28.41 10.56 -5.16
C PRO A 861 27.39 9.83 -4.27
N GLU A 862 27.58 9.81 -2.95
CA GLU A 862 26.64 9.13 -2.04
C GLU A 862 25.31 9.91 -1.84
N HIS A 863 25.26 11.18 -2.23
CA HIS A 863 24.08 12.05 -2.10
C HIS A 863 23.92 13.00 -3.29
N GLN A 864 22.69 13.09 -3.82
CA GLN A 864 22.29 14.05 -4.87
C GLN A 864 21.01 14.80 -4.47
N ARG A 865 20.86 16.04 -4.96
CA ARG A 865 19.68 16.89 -4.75
C ARG A 865 19.15 17.41 -6.09
N ILE A 866 17.86 17.18 -6.37
CA ILE A 866 17.19 17.67 -7.59
C ILE A 866 15.77 18.19 -7.29
N GLY A 867 15.21 18.99 -8.20
CA GLY A 867 13.79 19.37 -8.18
C GLY A 867 12.93 18.39 -8.98
N PRO A 868 11.60 18.36 -8.77
CA PRO A 868 10.68 17.63 -9.65
C PRO A 868 10.86 18.05 -11.12
N GLY A 869 10.87 17.09 -12.04
CA GLY A 869 11.06 17.34 -13.47
C GLY A 869 12.52 17.48 -13.93
N GLN A 870 13.50 17.21 -13.05
CA GLN A 870 14.94 17.27 -13.35
C GLN A 870 15.57 15.86 -13.43
N SER A 871 16.81 15.79 -13.90
CA SER A 871 17.61 14.56 -13.94
C SER A 871 18.95 14.69 -13.18
N THR A 872 19.49 13.56 -12.72
CA THR A 872 20.82 13.45 -12.10
C THR A 872 21.44 12.08 -12.41
N PHE A 873 22.70 11.88 -12.06
CA PHE A 873 23.39 10.60 -12.26
C PHE A 873 24.31 10.21 -11.09
N TYR A 874 24.57 8.90 -11.00
CA TYR A 874 25.54 8.26 -10.12
C TYR A 874 26.47 7.36 -10.93
N ILE A 875 27.70 7.19 -10.47
CA ILE A 875 28.67 6.23 -11.02
C ILE A 875 28.73 5.02 -10.09
N VAL A 876 28.39 3.84 -10.60
CA VAL A 876 28.54 2.55 -9.92
C VAL A 876 29.80 1.87 -10.40
N ARG A 877 30.66 1.42 -9.48
CA ARG A 877 31.94 0.75 -9.79
C ARG A 877 31.97 -0.64 -9.18
N LEU A 878 32.41 -1.63 -9.98
CA LEU A 878 32.66 -3.00 -9.56
C LEU A 878 34.15 -3.32 -9.62
N GLU A 879 34.67 -4.02 -8.61
CA GLU A 879 36.03 -4.56 -8.57
C GLU A 879 36.02 -6.09 -8.48
N SER A 880 36.93 -6.75 -9.19
CA SER A 880 37.09 -8.22 -9.18
C SER A 880 37.79 -8.71 -7.91
N LEU A 881 37.27 -9.77 -7.29
CA LEU A 881 37.86 -10.47 -6.15
C LEU A 881 38.16 -11.93 -6.55
N GLY A 882 39.36 -12.42 -6.24
CA GLY A 882 39.73 -13.82 -6.49
C GLY A 882 39.76 -14.23 -7.97
N GLY A 883 39.95 -13.28 -8.89
CA GLY A 883 39.97 -13.53 -10.34
C GLY A 883 38.60 -13.64 -11.02
N PHE A 884 37.53 -13.19 -10.34
CA PHE A 884 36.17 -13.16 -10.89
C PHE A 884 36.07 -12.28 -12.14
N ASN A 885 35.65 -12.85 -13.27
CA ASN A 885 35.54 -12.15 -14.56
C ASN A 885 34.19 -12.37 -15.25
N SER A 886 33.22 -12.94 -14.54
CA SER A 886 31.89 -13.21 -15.07
C SER A 886 31.03 -11.94 -15.15
N PRO A 887 30.05 -11.87 -16.08
CA PRO A 887 29.15 -10.72 -16.20
C PRO A 887 28.32 -10.47 -14.92
N VAL A 888 28.25 -9.20 -14.51
CA VAL A 888 27.46 -8.73 -13.36
C VAL A 888 26.40 -7.75 -13.85
N THR A 889 25.14 -7.99 -13.49
CA THR A 889 23.99 -7.17 -13.87
C THR A 889 23.56 -6.26 -12.73
N LEU A 890 23.27 -4.99 -13.03
CA LEU A 890 22.90 -3.95 -12.07
C LEU A 890 21.39 -3.69 -12.03
N GLY A 891 20.88 -3.38 -10.83
CA GLY A 891 19.51 -2.92 -10.54
C GLY A 891 19.49 -1.83 -9.48
N VAL A 892 18.37 -1.08 -9.35
CA VAL A 892 18.20 -0.02 -8.35
C VAL A 892 16.78 -0.05 -7.77
N LYS A 893 16.67 0.08 -6.45
CA LYS A 893 15.41 0.19 -5.68
C LYS A 893 15.38 1.49 -4.86
N GLY A 894 14.22 1.82 -4.29
CA GLY A 894 14.04 3.04 -3.48
C GLY A 894 13.84 4.31 -4.30
N MET A 895 13.46 4.16 -5.57
CA MET A 895 13.18 5.27 -6.47
C MET A 895 11.92 6.03 -6.02
N PRO A 896 11.89 7.36 -6.17
CA PRO A 896 10.67 8.12 -5.94
C PRO A 896 9.53 7.71 -6.88
N VAL A 897 8.27 7.72 -6.42
CA VAL A 897 7.11 7.52 -7.30
C VAL A 897 7.04 8.62 -8.36
N ASN A 898 6.60 8.28 -9.58
CA ASN A 898 6.70 9.17 -10.74
C ASN A 898 8.16 9.56 -11.08
N SER A 899 9.09 8.62 -11.09
CA SER A 899 10.46 8.80 -11.62
C SER A 899 10.87 7.58 -12.44
N ASN A 900 11.98 7.67 -13.18
CA ASN A 900 12.58 6.52 -13.86
C ASN A 900 14.11 6.51 -13.68
N SER A 901 14.73 5.35 -13.92
CA SER A 901 16.17 5.17 -13.85
C SER A 901 16.71 4.27 -14.95
N THR A 902 17.93 4.52 -15.41
CA THR A 902 18.63 3.69 -16.41
C THR A 902 20.10 3.49 -16.04
N PHE A 903 20.67 2.33 -16.38
CA PHE A 903 22.10 2.05 -16.26
C PHE A 903 22.76 2.00 -17.63
N ASN A 904 23.97 2.55 -17.75
CA ASN A 904 24.77 2.49 -18.98
C ASN A 904 26.26 2.21 -18.68
N PRO A 905 26.78 1.00 -18.92
CA PRO A 905 26.05 -0.22 -19.32
C PRO A 905 25.32 -0.90 -18.14
N ARG A 906 24.22 -1.63 -18.39
CA ARG A 906 23.46 -2.34 -17.33
C ARG A 906 24.16 -3.61 -16.82
N THR A 907 24.97 -4.24 -17.68
CA THR A 907 25.75 -5.43 -17.34
C THR A 907 27.22 -5.14 -17.67
N LEU A 908 28.13 -5.48 -16.76
CA LEU A 908 29.56 -5.28 -16.93
C LEU A 908 30.34 -6.46 -16.34
N GLN A 909 31.53 -6.73 -16.90
CA GLN A 909 32.49 -7.67 -16.31
C GLN A 909 33.40 -6.90 -15.33
N PRO A 910 33.54 -7.34 -14.06
CA PRO A 910 34.46 -6.70 -13.13
C PRO A 910 35.93 -6.90 -13.55
N PRO A 911 36.80 -5.88 -13.42
CA PRO A 911 36.50 -4.53 -12.96
C PRO A 911 35.82 -3.66 -14.04
N GLY A 912 34.88 -2.81 -13.64
CA GLY A 912 34.18 -1.92 -14.58
C GLY A 912 33.29 -0.88 -13.90
N THR A 913 32.78 0.06 -14.68
CA THR A 913 31.88 1.12 -14.21
C THR A 913 30.59 1.20 -15.02
N SER A 914 29.52 1.69 -14.39
CA SER A 914 28.23 1.98 -15.00
C SER A 914 27.68 3.32 -14.52
N THR A 915 27.03 4.07 -15.40
CA THR A 915 26.33 5.31 -15.04
C THR A 915 24.86 5.00 -14.78
N LEU A 916 24.39 5.25 -13.56
CA LEU A 916 22.99 5.24 -13.16
C LEU A 916 22.40 6.64 -13.35
N THR A 917 21.52 6.82 -14.35
CA THR A 917 20.79 8.07 -14.57
C THR A 917 19.42 7.97 -13.90
N ILE A 918 18.98 9.05 -13.22
CA ILE A 918 17.66 9.17 -12.62
C ILE A 918 16.96 10.38 -13.23
N ASN A 919 15.75 10.18 -13.76
CA ASN A 919 14.88 11.25 -14.25
C ASN A 919 13.63 11.35 -13.39
N THR A 920 13.27 12.56 -13.00
CA THR A 920 12.04 12.86 -12.25
C THR A 920 11.03 13.56 -13.16
N TYR A 921 9.75 13.41 -12.86
CA TYR A 921 8.65 14.12 -13.50
C TYR A 921 8.20 15.33 -12.65
N PRO A 922 7.45 16.30 -13.21
CA PRO A 922 6.92 17.42 -12.43
C PRO A 922 6.01 16.99 -11.26
N THR A 923 5.44 15.79 -11.32
CA THR A 923 4.55 15.20 -10.31
C THR A 923 5.28 14.30 -9.30
N THR A 924 6.60 14.18 -9.37
CA THR A 924 7.37 13.37 -8.41
C THR A 924 7.30 14.00 -7.02
N PRO A 925 6.81 13.28 -5.98
CA PRO A 925 6.64 13.85 -4.65
C PRO A 925 7.94 14.32 -4.05
N VAL A 926 7.92 15.42 -3.31
CA VAL A 926 9.11 15.88 -2.61
C VAL A 926 9.45 14.97 -1.42
N GLY A 927 10.73 14.74 -1.15
CA GLY A 927 11.16 13.81 -0.10
C GLY A 927 12.64 13.42 -0.17
N SER A 928 13.11 12.66 0.81
CA SER A 928 14.44 12.05 0.79
C SER A 928 14.30 10.54 0.55
N TYR A 929 15.02 10.04 -0.44
CA TYR A 929 14.92 8.67 -0.94
C TYR A 929 16.27 7.97 -0.77
N VAL A 930 16.24 6.76 -0.21
CA VAL A 930 17.42 5.90 -0.11
C VAL A 930 17.39 4.93 -1.28
N LEU A 931 18.26 5.18 -2.24
CA LEU A 931 18.46 4.33 -3.41
C LEU A 931 19.33 3.14 -3.00
N THR A 932 18.87 1.93 -3.27
CA THR A 932 19.67 0.71 -3.06
C THR A 932 20.01 0.12 -4.41
N VAL A 933 21.29 0.15 -4.79
CA VAL A 933 21.80 -0.44 -6.02
C VAL A 933 22.28 -1.86 -5.74
N THR A 934 21.79 -2.81 -6.51
CA THR A 934 22.11 -4.24 -6.40
C THR A 934 22.92 -4.68 -7.62
N ALA A 935 23.96 -5.49 -7.40
CA ALA A 935 24.76 -6.13 -8.43
C ALA A 935 24.73 -7.65 -8.24
N VAL A 936 24.45 -8.38 -9.33
CA VAL A 936 24.26 -9.84 -9.33
C VAL A 936 25.10 -10.49 -10.43
N GLY A 937 25.93 -11.48 -10.09
CA GLY A 937 26.69 -12.30 -11.05
C GLY A 937 27.20 -13.59 -10.41
N ASP A 938 27.11 -14.72 -11.12
CA ASP A 938 27.52 -16.07 -10.68
C ASP A 938 27.20 -16.38 -9.21
N ASN A 939 25.92 -16.24 -8.83
CA ASN A 939 25.39 -16.47 -7.49
C ASN A 939 25.94 -15.55 -6.38
N VAL A 940 26.74 -14.54 -6.73
CA VAL A 940 27.20 -13.48 -5.82
C VAL A 940 26.29 -12.27 -5.94
N VAL A 941 25.73 -11.82 -4.81
CA VAL A 941 24.90 -10.61 -4.71
C VAL A 941 25.59 -9.61 -3.80
N ARG A 942 25.71 -8.36 -4.27
CA ARG A 942 26.23 -7.23 -3.49
C ARG A 942 25.32 -6.01 -3.64
N THR A 943 25.22 -5.20 -2.60
CA THR A 943 24.39 -3.99 -2.58
C THR A 943 25.16 -2.78 -2.07
N VAL A 944 24.84 -1.59 -2.57
CA VAL A 944 25.32 -0.30 -2.06
C VAL A 944 24.18 0.71 -2.03
N GLN A 945 24.23 1.69 -1.13
CA GLN A 945 23.19 2.72 -0.99
C GLN A 945 23.67 4.10 -1.41
N ALA A 946 22.76 4.90 -1.95
CA ALA A 946 22.92 6.34 -2.19
C ALA A 946 21.65 7.09 -1.80
N ARG A 947 21.72 8.40 -1.61
CA ARG A 947 20.57 9.24 -1.21
C ARG A 947 20.21 10.23 -2.31
N LEU A 948 18.93 10.29 -2.67
CA LEU A 948 18.37 11.30 -3.55
C LEU A 948 17.39 12.19 -2.76
N SER A 949 17.57 13.49 -2.74
CA SER A 949 16.61 14.42 -2.13
C SER A 949 15.88 15.24 -3.19
N MET A 950 14.56 15.29 -3.08
CA MET A 950 13.68 16.04 -3.98
C MET A 950 12.95 17.16 -3.26
N GLY A 951 13.22 18.40 -3.68
CA GLY A 951 12.50 19.63 -3.33
C GLY A 951 12.10 19.88 -1.86
N ALA A 952 12.84 20.72 -1.13
CA ALA A 952 12.29 21.39 0.06
C ALA A 952 12.91 22.77 0.25
N CYS A 953 12.07 23.83 0.24
CA CYS A 953 12.42 25.24 0.46
C CYS A 953 13.88 25.56 0.11
N ILE A 954 14.36 25.17 -1.07
CA ILE A 954 15.81 24.91 -1.30
C ILE A 954 16.65 26.16 -1.15
N VAL A 955 16.09 27.31 -1.51
CA VAL A 955 16.69 28.62 -1.28
C VAL A 955 16.77 28.93 0.22
N ALA A 956 15.71 28.66 0.99
CA ALA A 956 15.71 28.86 2.44
C ALA A 956 16.67 27.86 3.14
N THR A 957 16.68 26.59 2.74
CA THR A 957 17.61 25.57 3.24
C THR A 957 19.06 25.97 2.97
N ALA A 958 19.39 26.46 1.76
CA ALA A 958 20.71 26.97 1.44
C ALA A 958 21.08 28.22 2.28
N THR A 959 20.08 29.07 2.55
CA THR A 959 20.25 30.33 3.32
C THR A 959 20.47 30.08 4.82
N TYR A 960 19.69 29.18 5.42
CA TYR A 960 19.72 28.86 6.85
C TYR A 960 20.60 27.65 7.18
N GLY A 961 21.13 26.95 6.19
CA GLY A 961 22.12 25.89 6.32
C GLY A 961 21.58 24.53 6.79
N SER A 962 20.31 24.45 7.18
CA SER A 962 19.69 23.20 7.62
C SER A 962 18.20 23.16 7.28
N GLU A 963 17.75 21.98 6.86
CA GLU A 963 16.33 21.66 6.70
C GLU A 963 15.57 21.67 8.02
N LEU A 964 16.26 21.45 9.14
CA LEU A 964 15.70 21.46 10.49
C LEU A 964 15.67 22.86 11.12
N SER A 965 16.13 23.89 10.41
CA SER A 965 16.04 25.27 10.90
C SER A 965 14.58 25.67 11.10
N GLY A 966 14.31 26.45 12.15
CA GLY A 966 12.94 26.84 12.53
C GLY A 966 12.23 27.61 11.40
N GLU A 967 12.96 28.41 10.63
CA GLU A 967 12.47 29.13 9.46
C GLU A 967 12.01 28.20 8.35
N VAL A 968 12.82 27.18 8.04
CA VAL A 968 12.49 26.19 7.00
C VAL A 968 11.32 25.31 7.45
N GLN A 969 11.28 24.91 8.73
CA GLN A 969 10.18 24.16 9.31
C GLN A 969 8.87 24.95 9.31
N PHE A 970 8.92 26.25 9.62
CA PHE A 970 7.76 27.13 9.51
C PHE A 970 7.24 27.20 8.07
N LEU A 971 8.11 27.44 7.09
CA LEU A 971 7.71 27.51 5.68
C LEU A 971 7.06 26.21 5.20
N ARG A 972 7.62 25.06 5.61
CA ARG A 972 7.03 23.73 5.33
C ARG A 972 5.67 23.59 5.98
N GLY A 973 5.55 23.91 7.27
CA GLY A 973 4.28 23.86 7.99
C GLY A 973 3.20 24.75 7.35
N PHE A 974 3.54 25.99 6.98
CA PHE A 974 2.62 26.90 6.29
C PHE A 974 2.17 26.33 4.93
N ARG A 975 3.13 25.87 4.12
CA ARG A 975 2.85 25.27 2.80
C ARG A 975 2.01 24.00 2.92
N ASP A 976 2.48 23.03 3.68
CA ASP A 976 1.96 21.65 3.66
C ASP A 976 0.72 21.48 4.54
N ASN A 977 0.67 22.18 5.69
CA ASN A 977 -0.41 22.00 6.65
C ASN A 977 -1.52 23.05 6.54
N GLN A 978 -1.33 24.14 5.79
CA GLN A 978 -2.34 25.19 5.62
C GLN A 978 -2.71 25.40 4.15
N VAL A 979 -1.72 25.69 3.29
CA VAL A 979 -2.01 26.04 1.88
C VAL A 979 -2.39 24.82 1.05
N ARG A 980 -1.60 23.74 1.07
CA ARG A 980 -1.84 22.56 0.21
C ARG A 980 -3.03 21.69 0.62
N LYS A 981 -3.61 21.92 1.80
CA LYS A 981 -4.81 21.18 2.25
C LYS A 981 -6.11 21.68 1.65
N THR A 982 -6.05 22.77 0.89
CA THR A 982 -7.22 23.39 0.28
C THR A 982 -7.08 23.31 -1.24
N PHE A 983 -8.20 23.14 -1.94
CA PHE A 983 -8.27 23.03 -3.39
C PHE A 983 -7.69 24.27 -4.08
N ALA A 984 -8.05 25.47 -3.60
CA ALA A 984 -7.51 26.72 -4.14
C ALA A 984 -5.99 26.86 -3.87
N GLY A 985 -5.53 26.47 -2.69
CA GLY A 985 -4.13 26.58 -2.29
C GLY A 985 -3.24 25.56 -3.00
N GLU A 986 -3.69 24.32 -3.17
CA GLU A 986 -3.00 23.30 -3.96
C GLU A 986 -2.91 23.71 -5.44
N SER A 987 -4.00 24.21 -6.01
CA SER A 987 -4.04 24.72 -7.39
C SER A 987 -3.01 25.84 -7.62
N PHE A 988 -2.95 26.82 -6.71
CA PHE A 988 -1.93 27.87 -6.76
C PHE A 988 -0.52 27.30 -6.64
N MET A 989 -0.30 26.41 -5.67
CA MET A 989 1.01 25.79 -5.43
C MET A 989 1.50 24.98 -6.63
N SER A 990 0.60 24.42 -7.45
CA SER A 990 0.98 23.73 -8.69
C SER A 990 1.69 24.67 -9.67
N ILE A 991 1.12 25.84 -9.98
CA ILE A 991 1.76 26.84 -10.86
C ILE A 991 2.99 27.45 -10.19
N PHE A 992 2.85 27.83 -8.92
CA PHE A 992 3.94 28.47 -8.20
C PHE A 992 5.18 27.57 -8.13
N ASN A 993 5.02 26.27 -7.88
CA ASN A 993 6.13 25.32 -7.85
C ASN A 993 6.79 25.18 -9.23
N MET A 994 6.02 25.13 -10.32
CA MET A 994 6.58 25.08 -11.68
C MET A 994 7.49 26.28 -11.94
N TRP A 995 7.05 27.48 -11.56
CA TRP A 995 7.86 28.69 -11.70
C TRP A 995 9.05 28.72 -10.72
N TYR A 996 8.83 28.40 -9.45
CA TYR A 996 9.86 28.46 -8.41
C TYR A 996 11.00 27.48 -8.69
N TYR A 997 10.70 26.23 -9.03
CA TYR A 997 11.72 25.20 -9.27
C TYR A 997 12.39 25.31 -10.64
N SER A 998 11.90 26.15 -11.57
CA SER A 998 12.57 26.38 -12.84
C SER A 998 13.91 27.13 -12.70
N PHE A 999 14.12 27.85 -11.59
CA PHE A 999 15.35 28.62 -11.35
C PHE A 999 15.96 28.42 -9.96
N SER A 1000 15.17 28.05 -8.95
CA SER A 1000 15.63 27.99 -7.56
C SER A 1000 16.78 27.01 -7.26
N PRO A 1001 16.97 25.88 -7.97
CA PRO A 1001 18.14 25.02 -7.75
C PRO A 1001 19.46 25.75 -8.01
N TYR A 1002 19.57 26.45 -9.15
CA TYR A 1002 20.77 27.23 -9.50
C TYR A 1002 21.05 28.33 -8.48
N VAL A 1003 20.00 28.99 -7.99
CA VAL A 1003 20.12 30.01 -6.93
C VAL A 1003 20.56 29.39 -5.60
N ALA A 1004 20.01 28.23 -5.23
CA ALA A 1004 20.37 27.55 -3.99
C ALA A 1004 21.83 27.05 -4.02
N ASP A 1005 22.30 26.53 -5.14
CA ASP A 1005 23.69 26.11 -5.33
C ASP A 1005 24.65 27.30 -5.20
N TYR A 1006 24.33 28.42 -5.83
CA TYR A 1006 25.10 29.66 -5.69
C TYR A 1006 25.17 30.14 -4.22
N ILE A 1007 24.03 30.12 -3.51
CA ILE A 1007 23.98 30.48 -2.09
C ILE A 1007 24.84 29.52 -1.26
N ASN A 1008 24.79 28.21 -1.52
CA ASN A 1008 25.56 27.22 -0.75
C ASN A 1008 27.07 27.45 -0.82
N GLN A 1009 27.56 27.92 -1.97
CA GLN A 1009 28.97 28.15 -2.25
C GLN A 1009 29.51 29.48 -1.71
N SER A 1010 28.64 30.42 -1.30
CA SER A 1010 29.06 31.78 -0.93
C SER A 1010 28.46 32.27 0.39
N SER A 1011 29.33 32.56 1.37
CA SER A 1011 28.96 33.12 2.68
C SER A 1011 28.29 34.49 2.59
N SER A 1012 28.73 35.32 1.63
CA SER A 1012 28.14 36.64 1.37
C SER A 1012 26.76 36.51 0.72
N ALA A 1013 26.59 35.56 -0.21
CA ALA A 1013 25.29 35.25 -0.81
C ALA A 1013 24.27 34.75 0.24
N LYS A 1014 24.68 33.91 1.19
CA LYS A 1014 23.84 33.49 2.34
C LYS A 1014 23.37 34.69 3.17
N SER A 1015 24.28 35.61 3.47
CA SER A 1015 23.96 36.81 4.28
C SER A 1015 22.97 37.73 3.56
N PHE A 1016 23.17 37.95 2.26
CA PHE A 1016 22.24 38.71 1.43
C PHE A 1016 20.87 38.00 1.28
N ALA A 1017 20.87 36.69 1.09
CA ALA A 1017 19.64 35.91 1.02
C ALA A 1017 18.84 35.97 2.33
N ARG A 1018 19.48 36.01 3.51
CA ARG A 1018 18.79 36.23 4.80
C ARG A 1018 18.12 37.59 4.87
N LEU A 1019 18.77 38.65 4.38
CA LEU A 1019 18.20 40.00 4.35
C LEU A 1019 16.90 40.04 3.52
N ILE A 1020 16.86 39.31 2.41
CA ILE A 1020 15.67 39.20 1.55
C ILE A 1020 14.61 38.27 2.15
N LEU A 1021 15.00 37.10 2.67
CA LEU A 1021 14.05 36.07 3.13
C LEU A 1021 13.40 36.39 4.48
N HIS A 1022 14.10 37.08 5.38
CA HIS A 1022 13.60 37.29 6.73
C HIS A 1022 12.31 38.15 6.79
N PRO A 1023 12.18 39.28 6.07
CA PRO A 1023 10.91 40.00 5.97
C PRO A 1023 9.81 39.17 5.29
N LEU A 1024 10.13 38.36 4.28
CA LEU A 1024 9.19 37.48 3.60
C LEU A 1024 8.61 36.44 4.56
N ILE A 1025 9.47 35.79 5.36
CA ILE A 1025 9.03 34.82 6.38
C ILE A 1025 8.10 35.49 7.40
N LYS A 1026 8.41 36.72 7.85
CA LYS A 1026 7.51 37.48 8.74
C LYS A 1026 6.16 37.77 8.11
N ILE A 1027 6.13 38.15 6.82
CA ILE A 1027 4.87 38.32 6.08
C ILE A 1027 4.06 37.03 6.06
N LEU A 1028 4.72 35.90 5.83
CA LEU A 1028 4.07 34.59 5.84
C LEU A 1028 3.59 34.17 7.23
N TYR A 1029 4.26 34.58 8.30
CA TYR A 1029 3.73 34.43 9.67
C TYR A 1029 2.42 35.20 9.88
N VAL A 1030 2.33 36.42 9.38
CA VAL A 1030 1.09 37.21 9.43
C VAL A 1030 -0.01 36.55 8.59
N ALA A 1031 0.31 36.07 7.40
CA ALA A 1031 -0.62 35.34 6.54
C ALA A 1031 -1.08 34.00 7.17
N SER A 1032 -0.17 33.27 7.83
CA SER A 1032 -0.52 32.06 8.60
C SER A 1032 -1.44 32.40 9.76
N THR A 1033 -1.27 33.56 10.39
CA THR A 1033 -2.15 34.02 11.46
C THR A 1033 -3.54 34.33 10.90
N SER A 1034 -3.65 35.01 9.75
CA SER A 1034 -4.96 35.24 9.11
C SER A 1034 -5.64 33.94 8.67
N TYR A 1035 -4.88 32.94 8.20
CA TYR A 1035 -5.42 31.60 7.91
C TYR A 1035 -6.03 30.99 9.18
N LYS A 1036 -5.30 31.00 10.29
CA LYS A 1036 -5.74 30.39 11.56
C LYS A 1036 -7.03 31.01 12.10
N VAL A 1037 -7.28 32.30 11.85
CA VAL A 1037 -8.54 32.98 12.24
C VAL A 1037 -9.76 32.32 11.57
N PHE A 1038 -9.61 31.85 10.33
CA PHE A 1038 -10.70 31.27 9.54
C PHE A 1038 -10.55 29.76 9.28
N GLN A 1039 -9.69 29.06 10.03
CA GLN A 1039 -9.32 27.65 9.78
C GLN A 1039 -10.49 26.66 9.74
N HIS A 1040 -11.65 27.01 10.29
CA HIS A 1040 -12.88 26.22 10.23
C HIS A 1040 -13.56 26.25 8.86
N THR A 1041 -13.17 27.18 7.99
CA THR A 1041 -13.55 27.27 6.58
C THR A 1041 -12.26 27.32 5.74
N PRO A 1042 -11.57 26.18 5.52
CA PRO A 1042 -10.20 26.16 4.98
C PRO A 1042 -10.02 26.87 3.64
N GLU A 1043 -10.97 26.74 2.71
CA GLU A 1043 -10.91 27.42 1.41
C GLU A 1043 -10.96 28.94 1.57
N PHE A 1044 -11.91 29.45 2.36
CA PHE A 1044 -11.97 30.88 2.66
C PHE A 1044 -10.71 31.35 3.41
N ALA A 1045 -10.19 30.54 4.34
CA ALA A 1045 -8.97 30.82 5.07
C ALA A 1045 -7.76 30.99 4.15
N VAL A 1046 -7.60 30.14 3.12
CA VAL A 1046 -6.47 30.24 2.20
C VAL A 1046 -6.54 31.52 1.35
N TYR A 1047 -7.74 31.97 0.95
CA TYR A 1047 -7.89 33.24 0.23
C TYR A 1047 -7.52 34.45 1.09
N THR A 1048 -7.93 34.45 2.37
CA THR A 1048 -7.54 35.53 3.28
C THR A 1048 -6.03 35.57 3.51
N ALA A 1049 -5.40 34.39 3.69
CA ALA A 1049 -3.95 34.27 3.82
C ALA A 1049 -3.22 34.71 2.55
N GLY A 1050 -3.70 34.27 1.38
CA GLY A 1050 -3.18 34.66 0.07
C GLY A 1050 -3.28 36.17 -0.17
N PHE A 1051 -4.41 36.79 0.19
CA PHE A 1051 -4.59 38.24 0.12
C PHE A 1051 -3.59 38.97 1.01
N VAL A 1052 -3.49 38.60 2.29
CA VAL A 1052 -2.57 39.22 3.26
C VAL A 1052 -1.12 39.07 2.81
N ALA A 1053 -0.70 37.87 2.42
CA ALA A 1053 0.66 37.61 1.94
C ALA A 1053 0.98 38.47 0.71
N SER A 1054 0.12 38.42 -0.31
CA SER A 1054 0.32 39.13 -1.59
C SER A 1054 0.33 40.64 -1.41
N PHE A 1055 -0.58 41.18 -0.59
CA PHE A 1055 -0.66 42.61 -0.31
C PHE A 1055 0.58 43.12 0.42
N LEU A 1056 1.05 42.39 1.45
CA LEU A 1056 2.25 42.76 2.19
C LEU A 1056 3.52 42.58 1.35
N ILE A 1057 3.60 41.54 0.50
CA ILE A 1057 4.72 41.36 -0.45
C ILE A 1057 4.79 42.56 -1.41
N GLY A 1058 3.67 42.96 -2.00
CA GLY A 1058 3.63 44.12 -2.88
C GLY A 1058 3.95 45.44 -2.18
N THR A 1059 3.56 45.58 -0.92
CA THR A 1059 3.89 46.75 -0.09
C THR A 1059 5.39 46.81 0.25
N VAL A 1060 5.99 45.71 0.68
CA VAL A 1060 7.38 45.69 1.18
C VAL A 1060 8.40 45.61 0.05
N TYR A 1061 8.18 44.77 -0.96
CA TYR A 1061 9.19 44.50 -1.99
C TYR A 1061 9.01 45.33 -3.27
N PHE A 1062 7.78 45.61 -3.67
CA PHE A 1062 7.51 46.24 -4.96
C PHE A 1062 7.21 47.74 -4.86
N SER A 1063 6.48 48.17 -3.83
CA SER A 1063 6.06 49.56 -3.68
C SER A 1063 7.21 50.57 -3.62
N PRO A 1064 8.36 50.30 -2.96
CA PRO A 1064 9.50 51.24 -2.96
C PRO A 1064 10.00 51.60 -4.37
N ALA A 1065 9.97 50.65 -5.30
CA ALA A 1065 10.42 50.85 -6.68
C ALA A 1065 9.34 51.46 -7.58
N PHE A 1066 8.09 51.00 -7.46
CA PHE A 1066 7.05 51.31 -8.44
C PHE A 1066 6.08 52.42 -8.02
N ALA A 1067 5.84 52.63 -6.72
CA ALA A 1067 4.92 53.66 -6.24
C ALA A 1067 5.35 55.10 -6.64
N PRO A 1068 6.65 55.48 -6.57
CA PRO A 1068 7.11 56.79 -7.02
C PRO A 1068 6.86 57.03 -8.52
N ILE A 1069 7.03 56.00 -9.35
CA ILE A 1069 6.80 56.09 -10.80
C ILE A 1069 5.31 56.34 -11.09
N LEU A 1070 4.42 55.63 -10.39
CA LEU A 1070 2.97 55.75 -10.56
C LEU A 1070 2.41 57.07 -10.03
N LEU A 1071 3.04 57.64 -9.00
CA LEU A 1071 2.75 58.98 -8.52
C LEU A 1071 3.01 60.06 -9.57
N LEU A 1072 4.11 59.93 -10.32
CA LEU A 1072 4.49 60.85 -11.39
C LEU A 1072 3.60 60.64 -12.63
N LYS A 1073 3.22 59.39 -12.93
CA LYS A 1073 2.40 59.03 -14.10
C LYS A 1073 0.93 58.79 -13.73
N ARG A 1074 0.24 59.84 -13.26
CA ARG A 1074 -1.17 59.78 -12.78
C ARG A 1074 -2.18 59.21 -13.79
N ARG A 1075 -2.00 59.43 -15.11
CA ARG A 1075 -2.87 58.84 -16.14
C ARG A 1075 -2.69 57.33 -16.24
N LEU A 1076 -1.44 56.85 -16.20
CA LEU A 1076 -1.10 55.44 -16.20
C LEU A 1076 -1.61 54.75 -14.92
N SER A 1077 -1.43 55.37 -13.75
CA SER A 1077 -1.96 54.85 -12.48
C SER A 1077 -3.47 54.63 -12.50
N ARG A 1078 -4.26 55.57 -13.06
CA ARG A 1078 -5.72 55.40 -13.19
C ARG A 1078 -6.12 54.25 -14.12
N ILE A 1079 -5.37 54.04 -15.21
CA ILE A 1079 -5.63 52.94 -16.15
C ILE A 1079 -5.34 51.60 -15.48
N ILE A 1080 -4.17 51.48 -14.85
CA ILE A 1080 -3.77 50.25 -14.14
C ILE A 1080 -4.77 49.95 -13.02
N TRP A 1081 -5.23 50.94 -12.25
CA TRP A 1081 -6.23 50.73 -11.19
C TRP A 1081 -7.51 50.09 -11.72
N LYS A 1082 -8.03 50.55 -12.87
CA LYS A 1082 -9.24 49.98 -13.49
C LYS A 1082 -9.02 48.54 -13.95
N ILE A 1083 -7.92 48.29 -14.67
CA ILE A 1083 -7.59 46.95 -15.18
C ILE A 1083 -7.39 45.97 -14.02
N THR A 1084 -6.62 46.35 -13.00
CA THR A 1084 -6.36 45.51 -11.83
C THR A 1084 -7.64 45.23 -11.03
N SER A 1085 -8.53 46.22 -10.87
CA SER A 1085 -9.82 46.01 -10.19
C SER A 1085 -10.71 45.03 -10.96
N LEU A 1086 -10.71 45.10 -12.29
CA LEU A 1086 -11.45 44.16 -13.14
C LEU A 1086 -10.87 42.74 -13.04
N ILE A 1087 -9.55 42.59 -13.10
CA ILE A 1087 -8.88 41.27 -12.96
C ILE A 1087 -9.15 40.68 -11.57
N PHE A 1088 -9.12 41.49 -10.51
CA PHE A 1088 -9.42 41.03 -9.15
C PHE A 1088 -10.86 40.51 -9.02
N LEU A 1089 -11.84 41.25 -9.57
CA LEU A 1089 -13.24 40.82 -9.58
C LEU A 1089 -13.44 39.55 -10.42
N LEU A 1090 -12.89 39.51 -11.63
CA LEU A 1090 -13.02 38.37 -12.52
C LEU A 1090 -12.35 37.12 -11.94
N SER A 1091 -11.13 37.25 -11.39
CA SER A 1091 -10.45 36.13 -10.73
C SER A 1091 -11.21 35.63 -9.51
N SER A 1092 -11.84 36.52 -8.73
CA SER A 1092 -12.69 36.11 -7.60
C SER A 1092 -13.93 35.34 -8.06
N ILE A 1093 -14.58 35.76 -9.15
CA ILE A 1093 -15.72 35.03 -9.75
C ILE A 1093 -15.26 33.68 -10.29
N LEU A 1094 -14.16 33.65 -11.05
CA LEU A 1094 -13.60 32.40 -11.58
C LEU A 1094 -13.14 31.45 -10.49
N SER A 1095 -12.67 31.96 -9.35
CA SER A 1095 -12.38 31.17 -8.15
C SER A 1095 -13.65 30.54 -7.58
N LEU A 1096 -14.74 31.30 -7.42
CA LEU A 1096 -16.02 30.75 -6.97
C LEU A 1096 -16.57 29.70 -7.95
N THR A 1097 -16.48 29.95 -9.26
CA THR A 1097 -16.88 28.99 -10.28
C THR A 1097 -15.99 27.75 -10.28
N GLY A 1098 -14.67 27.92 -10.16
CA GLY A 1098 -13.71 26.82 -10.09
C GLY A 1098 -13.93 25.94 -8.88
N GLU A 1099 -14.28 26.54 -7.73
CA GLU A 1099 -14.63 25.82 -6.50
C GLU A 1099 -15.95 25.04 -6.68
N ALA A 1100 -17.00 25.70 -7.18
CA ALA A 1100 -18.32 25.09 -7.39
C ALA A 1100 -18.30 23.95 -8.43
N THR A 1101 -17.36 24.01 -9.39
CA THR A 1101 -17.21 23.01 -10.45
C THR A 1101 -16.06 22.02 -10.21
N ALA A 1102 -15.31 22.17 -9.11
CA ALA A 1102 -14.08 21.43 -8.82
C ALA A 1102 -13.07 21.41 -10.00
N HIS A 1103 -13.01 22.48 -10.80
CA HIS A 1103 -12.23 22.51 -12.04
C HIS A 1103 -10.78 23.01 -11.80
N PHE A 1104 -9.84 22.09 -11.65
CA PHE A 1104 -8.44 22.37 -11.27
C PHE A 1104 -7.74 23.42 -12.17
N GLY A 1105 -7.79 23.27 -13.50
CA GLY A 1105 -7.12 24.21 -14.41
C GLY A 1105 -7.68 25.64 -14.36
N LEU A 1106 -8.98 25.79 -14.08
CA LEU A 1106 -9.64 27.09 -13.90
C LEU A 1106 -9.20 27.71 -12.58
N MET A 1107 -9.12 26.92 -11.52
CA MET A 1107 -8.67 27.35 -10.20
C MET A 1107 -7.20 27.79 -10.22
N MET A 1108 -6.33 27.07 -10.93
CA MET A 1108 -4.93 27.44 -11.16
C MET A 1108 -4.81 28.84 -11.79
N PHE A 1109 -5.57 29.11 -12.86
CA PHE A 1109 -5.58 30.40 -13.53
C PHE A 1109 -6.14 31.51 -12.62
N ALA A 1110 -7.28 31.25 -11.97
CA ALA A 1110 -7.97 32.22 -11.12
C ALA A 1110 -7.12 32.64 -9.91
N THR A 1111 -6.56 31.69 -9.17
CA THR A 1111 -5.72 31.95 -7.98
C THR A 1111 -4.44 32.72 -8.32
N SER A 1112 -3.82 32.43 -9.47
CA SER A 1112 -2.64 33.16 -9.96
C SER A 1112 -2.98 34.61 -10.30
N CYS A 1113 -4.09 34.85 -11.02
CA CYS A 1113 -4.58 36.20 -11.32
C CYS A 1113 -4.96 36.98 -10.05
N PHE A 1114 -5.54 36.31 -9.06
CA PHE A 1114 -5.89 36.89 -7.77
C PHE A 1114 -4.64 37.39 -7.01
N VAL A 1115 -3.59 36.58 -6.93
CA VAL A 1115 -2.32 36.94 -6.27
C VAL A 1115 -1.66 38.14 -6.96
N ILE A 1116 -1.52 38.08 -8.30
CA ILE A 1116 -0.85 39.15 -9.07
C ILE A 1116 -1.64 40.46 -8.96
N SER A 1117 -2.97 40.41 -9.10
CA SER A 1117 -3.80 41.61 -9.00
C SER A 1117 -3.74 42.23 -7.60
N THR A 1118 -3.65 41.42 -6.55
CA THR A 1118 -3.48 41.88 -5.16
C THR A 1118 -2.15 42.59 -4.94
N ILE A 1119 -1.05 42.04 -5.47
CA ILE A 1119 0.28 42.69 -5.44
C ILE A 1119 0.21 44.07 -6.11
N ILE A 1120 -0.34 44.15 -7.33
CA ILE A 1120 -0.45 45.41 -8.07
C ILE A 1120 -1.34 46.43 -7.34
N ALA A 1121 -2.45 45.97 -6.75
CA ALA A 1121 -3.34 46.81 -5.97
C ALA A 1121 -2.64 47.45 -4.76
N SER A 1122 -1.78 46.70 -4.06
CA SER A 1122 -1.00 47.22 -2.92
C SER A 1122 -0.01 48.32 -3.32
N ILE A 1123 0.62 48.21 -4.50
CA ILE A 1123 1.53 49.22 -5.03
C ILE A 1123 0.78 50.51 -5.32
N LEU A 1124 -0.38 50.39 -5.98
CA LEU A 1124 -1.22 51.53 -6.28
C LEU A 1124 -1.76 52.21 -5.01
N PHE A 1125 -2.13 51.42 -4.01
CA PHE A 1125 -2.58 51.92 -2.70
C PHE A 1125 -1.46 52.71 -2.01
N SER A 1126 -0.24 52.17 -2.01
CA SER A 1126 0.95 52.84 -1.48
C SER A 1126 1.26 54.15 -2.20
N ALA A 1127 1.12 54.19 -3.53
CA ALA A 1127 1.24 55.42 -4.30
C ALA A 1127 0.19 56.46 -3.87
N LYS A 1128 -1.07 56.06 -3.67
CA LYS A 1128 -2.14 56.98 -3.22
C LYS A 1128 -1.87 57.53 -1.82
N LEU A 1129 -1.41 56.69 -0.89
CA LEU A 1129 -1.00 57.10 0.47
C LEU A 1129 0.14 58.12 0.43
N LEU A 1130 1.15 57.88 -0.40
CA LEU A 1130 2.29 58.79 -0.54
C LEU A 1130 1.86 60.13 -1.19
N ASN A 1131 0.90 60.14 -2.11
CA ASN A 1131 0.35 61.40 -2.63
C ASN A 1131 -0.33 62.22 -1.54
N MET A 1132 -1.14 61.57 -0.70
CA MET A 1132 -1.82 62.22 0.43
C MET A 1132 -0.81 62.76 1.44
N PHE A 1133 0.25 62.02 1.75
CA PHE A 1133 1.31 62.48 2.62
C PHE A 1133 2.06 63.70 2.05
N CYS A 1134 2.37 63.69 0.75
CA CYS A 1134 2.95 64.83 0.05
C CYS A 1134 2.03 66.07 0.07
N GLU A 1135 0.71 65.88 -0.05
CA GLU A 1135 -0.28 66.97 0.06
C GLU A 1135 -0.32 67.55 1.49
N VAL A 1136 -0.29 66.71 2.52
CA VAL A 1136 -0.18 67.14 3.92
C VAL A 1136 1.11 67.91 4.16
N LEU A 1137 2.26 67.41 3.67
CA LEU A 1137 3.54 68.11 3.79
C LEU A 1137 3.56 69.45 3.04
N ARG A 1138 2.96 69.54 1.85
CA ARG A 1138 2.80 70.83 1.15
C ARG A 1138 1.96 71.81 1.97
N LYS A 1139 0.89 71.34 2.60
CA LYS A 1139 -0.01 72.15 3.43
C LYS A 1139 0.67 72.60 4.74
N PHE A 1140 1.50 71.75 5.33
CA PHE A 1140 2.34 72.12 6.48
C PHE A 1140 3.42 73.14 6.08
N ARG A 1141 4.09 72.94 4.94
CA ARG A 1141 5.10 73.88 4.42
C ARG A 1141 4.49 75.24 4.08
N SER A 1142 3.30 75.29 3.47
CA SER A 1142 2.62 76.57 3.20
C SER A 1142 2.24 77.30 4.49
N ASN A 1143 1.91 76.58 5.56
CA ASN A 1143 1.60 77.16 6.87
C ASN A 1143 2.84 77.52 7.71
N LEU A 1144 4.03 77.05 7.32
CA LEU A 1144 5.31 77.41 7.94
C LEU A 1144 6.01 78.58 7.22
N LEU A 1145 5.62 78.85 5.96
CA LEU A 1145 6.13 79.94 5.13
C LEU A 1145 5.21 81.17 5.10
N ALA A 1146 3.97 81.03 5.58
CA ALA A 1146 3.03 82.11 5.87
C ALA A 1146 3.09 82.42 7.38
#